data_AF-A0A8H6Q8M2-F1
#
_entry.id   AF-A0A8H6Q8M2-F1
#
_cell.length_a   1.000
_cell.length_b   1.000
_cell.length_c   1.000
_cell.angle_alpha   90.00
_cell.angle_beta   90.00
_cell.angle_gamma   90.00
#
_symmetry.space_group_name_H-M   'P 1'
#
loop_
_entity.id
_entity.type
_entity.pdbx_description
1 polymer ?
#
loop_
_entity_poly.entity_id
_entity_poly.type
_entity_poly.pdbx_seq_one_letter_code
_entity_poly.pdbx_strand_id
1 'polypeptide(L)'
;MASANPTPPEIRTAASAVANALGQQTKYALVGGSACVVLGFTRTTQDIDFVVLRGQTPAARRLLRASPDFEVEPRTNHTTVKNFDQTTEVINVGNVTVLKPALILNAKCRSILERSSEDKKATDAQDIIFILGYCVQHPEYLPKAAEVPNATREFVQMFNQKYLQQALWIRAGYNLQTADKLTQFALSTMKMVALKDFAALLPLQWTSLAAGQPSSAENDMLKYVNPLIGSTNGGNVFAGASLPYGMAKAVADVDGQNTGGFATDGSHVIGFSSMHDSGTGGNPSLGNFPLFPQYCPDDVLDNCLFPKTARGVHYVNESVVARPGHFALALENGIQAEMTVSEHAALYRFTFPPSKAQDGSELSPLILVDLTDAWDSRQNASIKVDAENGRITGNGTFLPSFGAGSYVSHFCADFGDAAVKDSGIWVNDRAGTEPQELFVTRGFNLFYLQAGGFMRFRRPQDGTVTVRVGVSFISSEKACQNAEKEVPHPEDEFNRLRQQAESAWREKLSPISVQAGGVTEDFLESFWSGVYRTMLSPQDYTGENPLWHSDEPYYDSFYCIWDSFRAQHPFLTIVDPVAQSRMVRSLLDTYRHEGWLPDCRMSLCKGWTQGGSNADVVLADAFVKNLTGIDWDLAYEAMVNDAENEPLEWSYEGRGGLQSWKRLNYIPYLDFDYLGFGTNSRSISRTLEYSYNDFSLAMVGRGLRKPDYTKHLSRASNWQNLYKPDQQIPSPAVP
;
A
#
# COMPACT_ATOMS: atom_id res chain seq x y z
N MET A 1 -5.64 15.54 -44.50
CA MET A 1 -4.36 15.48 -43.76
C MET A 1 -4.57 16.28 -42.49
N ALA A 2 -4.74 15.64 -41.34
CA ALA A 2 -4.83 16.35 -40.07
C ALA A 2 -3.46 16.98 -39.79
N SER A 3 -3.36 18.30 -39.66
CA SER A 3 -2.09 18.95 -39.32
C SER A 3 -1.63 18.44 -37.95
N ALA A 4 -0.37 18.00 -37.85
CA ALA A 4 0.23 17.67 -36.57
C ALA A 4 0.14 18.89 -35.63
N ASN A 5 -0.14 18.67 -34.34
CA ASN A 5 -0.15 19.75 -33.36
C ASN A 5 1.25 20.37 -33.24
N PRO A 6 1.37 21.69 -33.09
CA PRO A 6 2.67 22.34 -32.90
C PRO A 6 3.43 21.78 -31.70
N THR A 7 4.74 21.62 -31.86
CA THR A 7 5.67 21.21 -30.82
C THR A 7 5.91 22.35 -29.81
N PRO A 8 6.28 22.05 -28.55
CA PRO A 8 6.57 23.09 -27.56
C PRO A 8 7.64 24.12 -27.99
N PRO A 9 8.71 23.74 -28.72
CA PRO A 9 9.63 24.71 -29.32
C PRO A 9 8.95 25.66 -30.33
N GLU A 10 8.07 25.15 -31.19
CA GLU A 10 7.33 25.99 -32.15
C GLU A 10 6.40 26.98 -31.44
N ILE A 11 5.75 26.56 -30.35
CA ILE A 11 4.94 27.44 -29.50
C ILE A 11 5.79 28.52 -28.83
N ARG A 12 6.99 28.19 -28.35
CA ARG A 12 7.91 29.20 -27.79
C ARG A 12 8.39 30.19 -28.85
N THR A 13 8.67 29.73 -30.07
CA THR A 13 9.01 30.60 -31.21
C THR A 13 7.85 31.54 -31.55
N ALA A 14 6.62 31.03 -31.63
CA ALA A 14 5.43 31.84 -31.86
C ALA A 14 5.18 32.85 -30.73
N ALA A 15 5.42 32.47 -29.47
CA ALA A 15 5.34 33.37 -28.32
C ALA A 15 6.36 34.52 -28.41
N SER A 16 7.59 34.24 -28.83
CA SER A 16 8.61 35.27 -29.08
C SER A 16 8.24 36.19 -30.24
N ALA A 17 7.58 35.69 -31.29
CA ALA A 17 7.07 36.53 -32.38
C ALA A 17 5.97 37.50 -31.87
N VAL A 18 5.05 37.02 -31.03
CA VAL A 18 4.02 37.88 -30.39
C VAL A 18 4.69 38.96 -29.55
N ALA A 19 5.72 38.59 -28.78
CA ALA A 19 6.47 39.52 -27.97
C ALA A 19 7.16 40.61 -28.79
N ASN A 20 7.77 40.24 -29.93
CA ASN A 20 8.43 41.20 -30.82
C ASN A 20 7.42 42.18 -31.46
N ALA A 21 6.23 41.69 -31.82
CA ALA A 21 5.19 42.53 -32.40
C ALA A 21 4.55 43.50 -31.39
N LEU A 22 4.34 43.07 -30.14
CA LEU A 22 3.60 43.85 -29.13
C LEU A 22 4.50 44.65 -28.17
N GLY A 23 5.74 44.21 -27.95
CA GLY A 23 6.59 44.56 -26.81
C GLY A 23 7.01 46.02 -26.67
N GLN A 24 6.79 46.87 -27.68
CA GLN A 24 7.17 48.28 -27.62
C GLN A 24 6.01 49.26 -27.38
N GLN A 25 4.75 48.85 -27.56
CA GLN A 25 3.62 49.81 -27.60
C GLN A 25 2.36 49.37 -26.84
N THR A 26 2.34 48.15 -26.27
CA THR A 26 1.13 47.61 -25.64
C THR A 26 1.50 46.69 -24.48
N LYS A 27 0.89 46.91 -23.31
CA LYS A 27 0.97 45.93 -22.21
C LYS A 27 0.17 44.70 -22.64
N TYR A 28 0.82 43.55 -22.69
CA TYR A 28 0.22 42.26 -23.02
C TYR A 28 0.71 41.18 -22.06
N ALA A 29 0.04 40.04 -22.06
CA ALA A 29 0.52 38.83 -21.39
C ALA A 29 0.00 37.59 -22.10
N LEU A 30 0.85 36.58 -22.27
CA LEU A 30 0.38 35.24 -22.64
C LEU A 30 -0.43 34.63 -21.48
N VAL A 31 -1.46 33.86 -21.84
CA VAL A 31 -2.35 33.17 -20.92
C VAL A 31 -2.59 31.73 -21.38
N GLY A 32 -3.30 30.94 -20.58
CA GLY A 32 -3.72 29.59 -20.99
C GLY A 32 -2.57 28.61 -21.15
N GLY A 33 -2.67 27.73 -22.15
CA GLY A 33 -1.71 26.65 -22.37
C GLY A 33 -0.36 27.11 -22.90
N SER A 34 -0.36 28.10 -23.80
CA SER A 34 0.87 28.68 -24.35
C SER A 34 1.73 29.33 -23.26
N ALA A 35 1.09 29.99 -22.27
CA ALA A 35 1.78 30.49 -21.09
C ALA A 35 2.50 29.38 -20.31
N CYS A 36 1.85 28.23 -20.10
CA CYS A 36 2.47 27.09 -19.42
C CYS A 36 3.66 26.54 -20.22
N VAL A 37 3.56 26.46 -21.56
CA VAL A 37 4.65 26.02 -22.43
C VAL A 37 5.86 26.95 -22.39
N VAL A 38 5.63 28.26 -22.32
CA VAL A 38 6.69 29.26 -22.13
C VAL A 38 7.36 29.12 -20.75
N LEU A 39 6.60 28.77 -19.71
CA LEU A 39 7.11 28.48 -18.37
C LEU A 39 7.84 27.12 -18.25
N GLY A 40 7.90 26.34 -19.34
CA GLY A 40 8.65 25.07 -19.38
C GLY A 40 7.78 23.82 -19.53
N PHE A 41 6.46 23.94 -19.70
CA PHE A 41 5.61 22.77 -19.90
C PHE A 41 5.83 22.14 -21.29
N THR A 42 5.82 20.82 -21.36
CA THR A 42 6.13 20.06 -22.59
C THR A 42 4.90 19.52 -23.32
N ARG A 43 3.68 19.83 -22.86
CA ARG A 43 2.46 19.41 -23.56
C ARG A 43 2.26 20.19 -24.87
N THR A 44 1.57 19.57 -25.83
CA THR A 44 1.15 20.24 -27.07
C THR A 44 0.01 21.22 -26.79
N THR A 45 0.04 22.39 -27.43
CA THR A 45 -1.07 23.34 -27.50
C THR A 45 -1.26 23.76 -28.96
N GLN A 46 -2.50 24.02 -29.37
CA GLN A 46 -2.83 24.30 -30.76
C GLN A 46 -2.75 25.80 -31.10
N ASP A 47 -2.78 26.64 -30.06
CA ASP A 47 -2.97 28.08 -30.15
C ASP A 47 -2.09 28.86 -29.17
N ILE A 48 -1.93 30.15 -29.49
CA ILE A 48 -1.29 31.16 -28.64
C ILE A 48 -2.38 32.11 -28.17
N ASP A 49 -2.77 32.00 -26.90
CA ASP A 49 -3.67 32.96 -26.26
C ASP A 49 -2.89 34.07 -25.56
N PHE A 50 -3.26 35.32 -25.81
CA PHE A 50 -2.73 36.48 -25.09
C PHE A 50 -3.83 37.51 -24.83
N VAL A 51 -3.62 38.30 -23.78
CA VAL A 51 -4.48 39.42 -23.40
C VAL A 51 -3.75 40.74 -23.58
N VAL A 52 -4.50 41.79 -23.90
CA VAL A 52 -4.04 43.19 -23.95
C VAL A 52 -4.99 44.06 -23.16
N LEU A 53 -4.57 45.27 -22.81
CA LEU A 53 -5.41 46.23 -22.08
C LEU A 53 -6.75 46.47 -22.78
N ARG A 54 -7.80 46.68 -21.99
CA ARG A 54 -9.14 46.97 -22.50
C ARG A 54 -9.10 48.16 -23.48
N GLY A 55 -9.69 47.97 -24.66
CA GLY A 55 -9.69 48.97 -25.74
C GLY A 55 -8.45 48.95 -26.65
N GLN A 56 -7.41 48.16 -26.32
CA GLN A 56 -6.19 48.06 -27.14
C GLN A 56 -6.20 46.90 -28.14
N THR A 57 -7.25 46.09 -28.21
CA THR A 57 -7.38 45.01 -29.21
C THR A 57 -7.20 45.51 -30.66
N PRO A 58 -7.77 46.66 -31.09
CA PRO A 58 -7.52 47.18 -32.43
C PRO A 58 -6.05 47.60 -32.65
N ALA A 59 -5.39 48.13 -31.63
CA ALA A 59 -3.98 48.52 -31.71
C ALA A 59 -3.06 47.29 -31.81
N ALA A 60 -3.27 46.29 -30.95
CA ALA A 60 -2.55 45.02 -30.99
C ALA A 60 -2.71 44.32 -32.35
N ARG A 61 -3.92 44.32 -32.93
CA ARG A 61 -4.17 43.77 -34.28
C ARG A 61 -3.40 44.51 -35.37
N ARG A 62 -3.29 45.85 -35.29
CA ARG A 62 -2.49 46.63 -36.24
C ARG A 62 -1.01 46.28 -36.12
N LEU A 63 -0.49 46.12 -34.90
CA LEU A 63 0.90 45.73 -34.65
C LEU A 63 1.20 44.32 -35.18
N LEU A 64 0.33 43.35 -34.91
CA LEU A 64 0.48 42.00 -35.46
C LEU A 64 0.44 42.00 -36.99
N ARG A 65 -0.50 42.73 -37.62
CA ARG A 65 -0.57 42.87 -39.09
C ARG A 65 0.65 43.53 -39.71
N ALA A 66 1.35 44.40 -38.96
CA ALA A 66 2.54 45.07 -39.43
C ALA A 66 3.80 44.18 -39.28
N SER A 67 3.73 43.11 -38.48
CA SER A 67 4.83 42.17 -38.32
C SER A 67 4.89 41.17 -39.49
N PRO A 68 6.08 40.90 -40.06
CA PRO A 68 6.23 39.89 -41.10
C PRO A 68 5.97 38.46 -40.62
N ASP A 69 5.94 38.23 -39.31
CA ASP A 69 5.76 36.90 -38.69
C ASP A 69 4.29 36.46 -38.60
N PHE A 70 3.33 37.32 -38.98
CA PHE A 70 1.90 37.07 -38.80
C PHE A 70 1.08 37.30 -40.07
N GLU A 71 0.28 36.30 -40.44
CA GLU A 71 -0.86 36.48 -41.33
C GLU A 71 -2.13 36.63 -40.48
N VAL A 72 -2.70 37.84 -40.41
CA VAL A 72 -3.88 38.12 -39.57
C VAL A 72 -5.15 38.07 -40.40
N GLU A 73 -5.93 37.01 -40.21
CA GLU A 73 -7.22 36.85 -40.88
C GLU A 73 -8.19 38.03 -40.64
N PRO A 74 -9.09 38.34 -41.59
CA PRO A 74 -10.05 39.45 -41.48
C PRO A 74 -11.00 39.33 -40.27
N ARG A 75 -11.28 38.11 -39.79
CA ARG A 75 -12.21 37.82 -38.68
C ARG A 75 -11.56 36.95 -37.61
N THR A 76 -10.63 37.52 -36.85
CA THR A 76 -10.19 36.90 -35.60
C THR A 76 -11.28 37.04 -34.53
N ASN A 77 -11.70 35.92 -33.94
CA ASN A 77 -12.53 35.95 -32.74
C ASN A 77 -11.75 36.61 -31.61
N HIS A 78 -12.39 37.51 -30.87
CA HIS A 78 -11.84 38.05 -29.63
C HIS A 78 -12.95 38.09 -28.59
N THR A 79 -12.58 37.79 -27.35
CA THR A 79 -13.49 37.78 -26.21
C THR A 79 -12.99 38.82 -25.22
N THR A 80 -13.90 39.65 -24.71
CA THR A 80 -13.54 40.66 -23.71
C THR A 80 -13.37 39.97 -22.35
N VAL A 81 -12.13 39.84 -21.89
CA VAL A 81 -11.83 39.36 -20.52
C VAL A 81 -11.91 40.54 -19.55
N LYS A 82 -12.67 40.41 -18.46
CA LYS A 82 -13.00 41.52 -17.55
C LYS A 82 -11.83 42.01 -16.65
N ASN A 83 -10.69 41.31 -16.61
CA ASN A 83 -9.73 41.42 -15.50
C ASN A 83 -8.25 41.60 -15.90
N PHE A 84 -7.94 42.19 -17.07
CA PHE A 84 -6.55 42.55 -17.44
C PHE A 84 -6.40 44.07 -17.64
N ASP A 85 -5.64 44.69 -16.74
CA ASP A 85 -5.46 46.13 -16.64
C ASP A 85 -4.00 46.53 -16.35
N GLN A 86 -3.78 47.82 -16.08
CA GLN A 86 -2.44 48.35 -15.82
C GLN A 86 -1.80 47.79 -14.54
N THR A 87 -2.58 47.36 -13.55
CA THR A 87 -2.06 46.84 -12.27
C THR A 87 -1.90 45.32 -12.27
N THR A 88 -2.47 44.63 -13.27
CA THR A 88 -2.37 43.17 -13.39
C THR A 88 -0.91 42.72 -13.48
N GLU A 89 -0.48 41.83 -12.58
CA GLU A 89 0.90 41.35 -12.50
C GLU A 89 1.26 40.35 -13.61
N VAL A 90 2.48 40.48 -14.11
CA VAL A 90 3.06 39.65 -15.17
C VAL A 90 4.50 39.28 -14.83
N ILE A 91 5.03 38.24 -15.46
CA ILE A 91 6.43 37.82 -15.36
C ILE A 91 7.05 37.76 -16.76
N ASN A 92 8.36 37.97 -16.85
CA ASN A 92 9.08 37.89 -18.11
C ASN A 92 9.90 36.60 -18.17
N VAL A 93 9.72 35.84 -19.25
CA VAL A 93 10.51 34.66 -19.57
C VAL A 93 11.22 34.92 -20.88
N GLY A 94 12.52 35.28 -20.80
CA GLY A 94 13.23 35.85 -21.95
C GLY A 94 12.61 37.18 -22.39
N ASN A 95 12.29 37.32 -23.68
CA ASN A 95 11.60 38.51 -24.21
C ASN A 95 10.07 38.42 -24.10
N VAL A 96 9.52 37.31 -23.60
CA VAL A 96 8.10 37.03 -23.60
C VAL A 96 7.47 37.41 -22.26
N THR A 97 6.37 38.17 -22.30
CA THR A 97 5.59 38.52 -21.11
C THR A 97 4.45 37.52 -20.90
N VAL A 98 4.41 36.91 -19.72
CA VAL A 98 3.43 35.88 -19.31
C VAL A 98 2.66 36.36 -18.10
N LEU A 99 1.38 35.99 -18.00
CA LEU A 99 0.57 36.31 -16.82
C LEU A 99 1.18 35.63 -15.56
N LYS A 100 1.14 36.30 -14.40
CA LYS A 100 1.67 35.72 -13.16
C LYS A 100 1.08 34.31 -12.91
N PRO A 101 1.89 33.30 -12.53
CA PRO A 101 1.44 31.91 -12.39
C PRO A 101 0.18 31.74 -11.51
N ALA A 102 0.09 32.47 -10.40
CA ALA A 102 -1.09 32.46 -9.53
C ALA A 102 -2.39 32.86 -10.26
N LEU A 103 -2.32 33.85 -11.16
CA LEU A 103 -3.47 34.30 -11.93
C LEU A 103 -3.85 33.31 -13.04
N ILE A 104 -2.87 32.61 -13.61
CA ILE A 104 -3.12 31.50 -14.55
C ILE A 104 -3.80 30.35 -13.81
N LEU A 105 -3.28 29.97 -12.63
CA LEU A 105 -3.87 28.95 -11.76
C LEU A 105 -5.34 29.28 -11.47
N ASN A 106 -5.63 30.52 -11.09
CA ASN A 106 -6.99 30.98 -10.82
C ASN A 106 -7.91 30.85 -12.04
N ALA A 107 -7.41 31.24 -13.21
CA ALA A 107 -8.17 31.14 -14.46
C ALA A 107 -8.46 29.67 -14.83
N LYS A 108 -7.51 28.76 -14.59
CA LYS A 108 -7.67 27.33 -14.85
C LYS A 108 -8.63 26.64 -13.87
N CYS A 109 -8.60 27.02 -12.59
CA CYS A 109 -9.56 26.54 -11.61
C CYS A 109 -11.00 26.90 -12.02
N ARG A 110 -11.22 28.16 -12.44
CA ARG A 110 -12.52 28.58 -13.00
C ARG A 110 -12.88 27.81 -14.28
N SER A 111 -11.93 27.68 -15.20
CA SER A 111 -12.17 27.03 -16.51
C SER A 111 -12.71 25.62 -16.34
N ILE A 112 -12.11 24.79 -15.46
CA ILE A 112 -12.58 23.42 -15.21
C ILE A 112 -14.06 23.36 -14.83
N LEU A 113 -14.53 24.31 -14.02
CA LEU A 113 -15.93 24.39 -13.57
C LEU A 113 -16.90 24.77 -14.70
N GLU A 114 -16.42 25.48 -15.73
CA GLU A 114 -17.23 26.00 -16.83
C GLU A 114 -17.18 25.12 -18.10
N ARG A 115 -16.21 24.19 -18.22
CA ARG A 115 -16.05 23.31 -19.40
C ARG A 115 -17.13 22.22 -19.43
N SER A 116 -17.75 22.04 -20.59
CA SER A 116 -18.73 20.97 -20.83
C SER A 116 -18.12 19.63 -21.26
N SER A 117 -16.90 19.59 -21.81
CA SER A 117 -16.25 18.34 -22.24
C SER A 117 -15.15 17.90 -21.29
N GLU A 118 -15.08 16.59 -21.04
CA GLU A 118 -14.10 15.99 -20.15
C GLU A 118 -12.66 16.13 -20.66
N ASP A 119 -12.41 16.02 -21.97
CA ASP A 119 -11.08 16.23 -22.56
C ASP A 119 -10.52 17.64 -22.29
N LYS A 120 -11.40 18.66 -22.29
CA LYS A 120 -11.01 20.03 -21.98
C LYS A 120 -10.73 20.22 -20.49
N LYS A 121 -11.51 19.56 -19.62
CA LYS A 121 -11.24 19.55 -18.17
C LYS A 121 -9.92 18.86 -17.84
N ALA A 122 -9.61 17.74 -18.52
CA ALA A 122 -8.34 17.03 -18.36
C ALA A 122 -7.15 17.91 -18.79
N THR A 123 -7.29 18.65 -19.89
CA THR A 123 -6.27 19.60 -20.35
C THR A 123 -6.04 20.74 -19.35
N ASP A 124 -7.11 21.33 -18.83
CA ASP A 124 -7.00 22.37 -17.81
C ASP A 124 -6.43 21.83 -16.49
N ALA A 125 -6.70 20.55 -16.16
CA ALA A 125 -6.13 19.91 -14.97
C ALA A 125 -4.61 19.71 -15.09
N GLN A 126 -4.12 19.30 -16.26
CA GLN A 126 -2.68 19.22 -16.52
C GLN A 126 -1.98 20.58 -16.33
N ASP A 127 -2.61 21.67 -16.77
CA ASP A 127 -2.08 23.02 -16.54
C ASP A 127 -2.04 23.38 -15.05
N ILE A 128 -3.09 23.05 -14.29
CA ILE A 128 -3.12 23.29 -12.83
C ILE A 128 -1.97 22.55 -12.15
N ILE A 129 -1.78 21.27 -12.48
CA ILE A 129 -0.71 20.44 -11.91
C ILE A 129 0.65 21.04 -12.25
N PHE A 130 0.87 21.39 -13.51
CA PHE A 130 2.12 22.02 -13.93
C PHE A 130 2.37 23.34 -13.18
N ILE A 131 1.38 24.23 -13.10
CA ILE A 131 1.53 25.55 -12.45
C ILE A 131 1.81 25.40 -10.96
N LEU A 132 1.14 24.47 -10.27
CA LEU A 132 1.44 24.19 -8.86
C LEU A 132 2.87 23.69 -8.69
N GLY A 133 3.32 22.76 -9.55
CA GLY A 133 4.71 22.29 -9.58
C GLY A 133 5.71 23.41 -9.83
N TYR A 134 5.41 24.29 -10.79
CA TYR A 134 6.22 25.47 -11.08
C TYR A 134 6.33 26.40 -9.86
N CYS A 135 5.22 26.72 -9.20
CA CYS A 135 5.21 27.54 -7.98
C CYS A 135 5.98 26.90 -6.82
N VAL A 136 5.99 25.57 -6.72
CA VAL A 136 6.78 24.84 -5.71
C VAL A 136 8.28 24.93 -5.99
N GLN A 137 8.68 24.92 -7.26
CA GLN A 137 10.09 25.05 -7.67
C GLN A 137 10.58 26.51 -7.63
N HIS A 138 9.66 27.47 -7.72
CA HIS A 138 9.91 28.91 -7.70
C HIS A 138 9.12 29.60 -6.57
N PRO A 139 9.59 29.53 -5.32
CA PRO A 139 8.85 29.98 -4.14
C PRO A 139 8.37 31.44 -4.18
N GLU A 140 9.06 32.30 -4.93
CA GLU A 140 8.68 33.69 -5.19
C GLU A 140 7.34 33.85 -5.93
N TYR A 141 6.88 32.77 -6.58
CA TYR A 141 5.59 32.69 -7.27
C TYR A 141 4.57 31.82 -6.55
N LEU A 142 4.83 31.42 -5.29
CA LEU A 142 3.82 30.75 -4.48
C LEU A 142 2.55 31.62 -4.45
N PRO A 143 1.40 31.06 -4.83
CA PRO A 143 0.23 31.88 -5.07
C PRO A 143 -0.32 32.35 -3.73
N LYS A 144 -0.89 33.56 -3.61
CA LYS A 144 -1.60 34.04 -2.39
C LYS A 144 -3.10 33.73 -2.46
N ALA A 145 -3.79 33.71 -1.31
CA ALA A 145 -5.22 33.35 -1.27
C ALA A 145 -6.07 34.31 -2.12
N ALA A 146 -5.80 35.62 -2.00
CA ALA A 146 -6.48 36.66 -2.78
C ALA A 146 -6.25 36.57 -4.31
N GLU A 147 -5.19 35.89 -4.75
CA GLU A 147 -4.86 35.76 -6.18
C GLU A 147 -5.57 34.58 -6.84
N VAL A 148 -6.03 33.60 -6.05
CA VAL A 148 -6.64 32.35 -6.55
C VAL A 148 -8.00 32.07 -5.91
N PRO A 149 -8.97 33.00 -5.95
CA PRO A 149 -10.28 32.83 -5.32
C PRO A 149 -11.10 31.65 -5.87
N ASN A 150 -10.81 31.16 -7.09
CA ASN A 150 -11.52 30.01 -7.67
C ASN A 150 -10.96 28.66 -7.20
N ALA A 151 -9.81 28.62 -6.50
CA ALA A 151 -9.33 27.42 -5.82
C ALA A 151 -10.01 27.30 -4.44
N THR A 152 -11.34 27.23 -4.42
CA THR A 152 -12.11 27.06 -3.19
C THR A 152 -11.86 25.68 -2.57
N ARG A 153 -12.32 25.48 -1.33
CA ARG A 153 -12.24 24.18 -0.67
C ARG A 153 -12.89 23.08 -1.48
N GLU A 154 -14.10 23.34 -1.96
CA GLU A 154 -14.87 22.40 -2.76
C GLU A 154 -14.15 22.09 -4.07
N PHE A 155 -13.55 23.12 -4.70
CA PHE A 155 -12.77 22.91 -5.92
C PHE A 155 -11.54 22.04 -5.66
N VAL A 156 -10.74 22.36 -4.64
CA VAL A 156 -9.48 21.64 -4.35
C VAL A 156 -9.79 20.20 -3.92
N GLN A 157 -10.87 19.97 -3.16
CA GLN A 157 -11.33 18.63 -2.80
C GLN A 157 -11.79 17.84 -4.02
N MET A 158 -12.67 18.41 -4.86
CA MET A 158 -13.11 17.79 -6.12
C MET A 158 -11.92 17.48 -7.04
N PHE A 159 -10.99 18.42 -7.17
CA PHE A 159 -9.80 18.26 -8.00
C PHE A 159 -8.91 17.13 -7.49
N ASN A 160 -8.69 17.04 -6.18
CA ASN A 160 -7.87 15.98 -5.58
C ASN A 160 -8.52 14.61 -5.65
N GLN A 161 -9.85 14.52 -5.48
CA GLN A 161 -10.59 13.26 -5.65
C GLN A 161 -10.40 12.68 -7.06
N LYS A 162 -10.31 13.55 -8.07
CA LYS A 162 -10.20 13.13 -9.47
C LYS A 162 -8.77 12.92 -9.97
N TYR A 163 -7.83 13.78 -9.57
CA TYR A 163 -6.48 13.80 -10.15
C TYR A 163 -5.35 13.39 -9.18
N LEU A 164 -5.66 13.15 -7.90
CA LEU A 164 -4.74 12.64 -6.88
C LEU A 164 -3.50 13.53 -6.65
N GLN A 165 -3.67 14.84 -6.46
CA GLN A 165 -2.56 15.82 -6.37
C GLN A 165 -2.45 16.53 -5.02
N GLN A 166 -2.90 15.87 -3.95
CA GLN A 166 -3.02 16.45 -2.61
C GLN A 166 -1.71 17.07 -2.09
N ALA A 167 -0.60 16.34 -2.22
CA ALA A 167 0.73 16.79 -1.79
C ALA A 167 1.21 18.05 -2.54
N LEU A 168 0.80 18.21 -3.80
CA LEU A 168 1.23 19.32 -4.63
C LEU A 168 0.54 20.63 -4.23
N TRP A 169 -0.75 20.57 -3.88
CA TRP A 169 -1.47 21.72 -3.31
C TRP A 169 -0.89 22.15 -1.96
N ILE A 170 -0.57 21.20 -1.08
CA ILE A 170 0.07 21.50 0.22
C ILE A 170 1.41 22.20 0.02
N ARG A 171 2.26 21.64 -0.85
CA ARG A 171 3.58 22.23 -1.16
C ARG A 171 3.45 23.60 -1.82
N ALA A 172 2.38 23.86 -2.56
CA ALA A 172 2.06 25.17 -3.10
C ALA A 172 1.43 26.14 -2.08
N GLY A 173 1.37 25.76 -0.80
CA GLY A 173 0.98 26.62 0.32
C GLY A 173 -0.50 26.55 0.72
N TYR A 174 -1.27 25.57 0.24
CA TYR A 174 -2.69 25.41 0.58
C TYR A 174 -2.89 24.51 1.82
N ASN A 175 -3.71 24.95 2.77
CA ASN A 175 -4.24 24.09 3.83
C ASN A 175 -5.48 23.36 3.32
N LEU A 176 -5.52 22.03 3.33
CA LEU A 176 -6.62 21.27 2.74
C LEU A 176 -7.85 21.11 3.65
N GLN A 177 -7.74 21.46 4.93
CA GLN A 177 -8.87 21.47 5.86
C GLN A 177 -9.71 22.74 5.70
N THR A 178 -9.07 23.87 5.39
CA THR A 178 -9.75 25.18 5.26
C THR A 178 -9.75 25.74 3.83
N ALA A 179 -8.89 25.23 2.95
CA ALA A 179 -8.53 25.78 1.64
C ALA A 179 -7.91 27.19 1.65
N ASP A 180 -7.56 27.69 2.82
CA ASP A 180 -6.83 28.94 2.97
C ASP A 180 -5.33 28.72 2.78
N LYS A 181 -4.64 29.75 2.27
CA LYS A 181 -3.19 29.74 2.20
C LYS A 181 -2.60 30.24 3.49
N LEU A 182 -1.63 29.51 4.02
CA LEU A 182 -0.93 29.89 5.23
C LEU A 182 -0.26 31.25 5.02
N THR A 183 -0.69 32.26 5.79
CA THR A 183 0.02 33.53 5.95
C THR A 183 1.33 33.24 6.71
N GLN A 184 2.42 33.17 5.94
CA GLN A 184 3.82 33.39 6.32
C GLN A 184 4.09 33.59 7.83
N PHE A 185 4.63 32.56 8.51
CA PHE A 185 5.44 32.76 9.71
C PHE A 185 6.91 32.61 9.32
N ALA A 186 7.64 33.71 9.45
CA ALA A 186 8.99 33.88 8.94
C ALA A 186 10.04 33.12 9.77
N LEU A 187 10.85 32.31 9.08
CA LEU A 187 12.19 31.95 9.51
C LEU A 187 13.02 33.23 9.72
N SER A 188 13.71 33.34 10.85
CA SER A 188 14.93 34.16 10.90
C SER A 188 16.02 33.49 11.74
N THR A 189 17.16 33.29 11.06
CA THR A 189 18.54 33.27 11.57
C THR A 189 18.96 32.21 12.60
N MET A 190 19.75 31.25 12.14
CA MET A 190 20.88 30.73 12.93
C MET A 190 22.13 30.59 12.05
N LYS A 191 23.17 31.32 12.44
CA LYS A 191 24.52 31.33 11.85
C LYS A 191 25.30 30.10 12.34
N MET A 192 26.13 29.57 11.45
CA MET A 192 27.17 28.57 11.72
C MET A 192 28.11 29.00 12.85
N VAL A 193 28.43 28.05 13.74
CA VAL A 193 29.71 28.01 14.45
C VAL A 193 30.22 26.57 14.39
N ALA A 194 31.46 26.42 13.95
CA ALA A 194 32.21 25.17 13.89
C ALA A 194 33.25 25.13 15.02
N LEU A 195 33.46 23.95 15.63
CA LEU A 195 34.63 23.53 16.42
C LEU A 195 34.44 22.02 16.69
N LYS A 196 35.16 21.10 16.04
CA LYS A 196 36.55 20.61 16.23
C LYS A 196 36.90 20.08 17.63
N ASP A 197 37.33 18.81 17.57
CA ASP A 197 38.20 18.05 18.47
C ASP A 197 37.62 17.55 19.81
N PHE A 198 37.52 16.23 19.98
CA PHE A 198 38.47 15.47 20.82
C PHE A 198 38.30 13.95 20.66
N ALA A 199 39.44 13.27 20.58
CA ALA A 199 39.62 11.82 20.50
C ALA A 199 40.23 11.27 21.81
N ALA A 200 39.93 10.02 22.18
CA ALA A 200 40.76 9.03 22.91
C ALA A 200 39.85 7.90 23.48
N LEU A 201 39.95 6.63 23.05
CA LEU A 201 40.82 5.53 23.56
C LEU A 201 40.48 5.16 25.04
N LEU A 202 40.25 3.91 25.51
CA LEU A 202 40.61 2.53 25.14
C LEU A 202 39.80 1.55 26.10
N PRO A 203 39.98 0.21 26.11
CA PRO A 203 38.94 -0.81 26.34
C PRO A 203 39.10 -1.58 27.68
N LEU A 204 38.13 -2.43 28.06
CA LEU A 204 38.36 -3.83 28.50
C LEU A 204 37.06 -4.60 28.80
N GLN A 205 37.23 -5.91 28.82
CA GLN A 205 36.32 -7.04 28.73
C GLN A 205 35.39 -7.37 29.94
N TRP A 206 34.22 -7.92 29.57
CA TRP A 206 33.56 -9.17 30.03
C TRP A 206 32.60 -9.22 31.24
N THR A 207 31.42 -9.75 30.89
CA THR A 207 30.44 -10.56 31.64
C THR A 207 29.76 -9.97 32.87
N SER A 208 28.49 -9.58 32.68
CA SER A 208 27.48 -9.67 33.72
C SER A 208 26.11 -9.86 33.07
N LEU A 209 25.45 -10.97 33.44
CA LEU A 209 24.01 -11.19 33.28
C LEU A 209 23.27 -9.95 33.80
N ALA A 210 22.77 -9.10 32.90
CA ALA A 210 21.90 -8.01 33.26
C ALA A 210 20.46 -8.48 33.04
N ALA A 211 19.81 -8.84 34.15
CA ALA A 211 18.35 -8.79 34.22
C ALA A 211 17.94 -7.39 33.74
N GLY A 212 17.17 -7.33 32.65
CA GLY A 212 16.76 -6.09 32.01
C GLY A 212 16.10 -5.17 33.03
N GLN A 213 16.69 -4.00 33.25
CA GLN A 213 15.98 -2.92 33.93
C GLN A 213 14.77 -2.53 33.07
N PRO A 214 13.59 -2.28 33.68
CA PRO A 214 12.47 -1.74 32.95
C PRO A 214 12.87 -0.39 32.35
N SER A 215 12.86 -0.30 31.03
CA SER A 215 12.94 0.98 30.30
C SER A 215 11.95 1.95 30.94
N SER A 216 12.41 3.13 31.35
CA SER A 216 11.51 4.18 31.82
C SER A 216 10.47 4.48 30.72
N ALA A 217 9.21 4.67 31.12
CA ALA A 217 8.09 4.91 30.21
C ALA A 217 8.28 6.17 29.32
N GLU A 218 9.17 7.09 29.71
CA GLU A 218 9.50 8.29 28.92
C GLU A 218 10.24 7.99 27.61
N ASN A 219 10.97 6.87 27.51
CA ASN A 219 11.80 6.53 26.34
C ASN A 219 11.32 5.30 25.56
N ASP A 220 10.07 4.89 25.76
CA ASP A 220 9.48 3.79 25.02
C ASP A 220 9.30 4.15 23.52
N MET A 221 9.97 3.42 22.62
CA MET A 221 9.83 3.62 21.17
C MET A 221 8.48 3.18 20.60
N LEU A 222 7.75 2.28 21.27
CA LEU A 222 6.42 1.86 20.82
C LEU A 222 5.40 3.00 20.84
N LYS A 223 5.64 4.05 21.65
CA LYS A 223 4.79 5.25 21.66
C LYS A 223 4.81 6.00 20.32
N TYR A 224 5.86 5.78 19.52
CA TYR A 224 6.03 6.36 18.18
C TYR A 224 5.58 5.39 17.07
N VAL A 225 5.06 4.21 17.40
CA VAL A 225 4.55 3.30 16.36
C VAL A 225 3.07 3.57 16.17
N ASN A 226 2.72 4.11 15.01
CA ASN A 226 1.36 4.33 14.56
C ASN A 226 1.04 3.39 13.37
N PRO A 227 0.37 2.25 13.62
CA PRO A 227 -0.03 1.32 12.57
C PRO A 227 -0.98 1.93 11.52
N LEU A 228 -1.71 3.01 11.86
CA LEU A 228 -2.68 3.63 10.95
C LEU A 228 -2.04 4.45 9.83
N ILE A 229 -0.77 4.86 9.95
CA ILE A 229 -0.08 5.60 8.88
C ILE A 229 -0.04 4.72 7.62
N GLY A 230 -0.65 5.17 6.52
CA GLY A 230 -0.75 4.40 5.28
C GLY A 230 -1.97 3.47 5.18
N SER A 231 -2.87 3.46 6.18
CA SER A 231 -4.15 2.73 6.08
C SER A 231 -5.10 3.38 5.06
N THR A 232 -4.87 4.66 4.73
CA THR A 232 -5.57 5.39 3.67
C THR A 232 -4.58 5.92 2.62
N ASN A 233 -5.11 6.34 1.48
CA ASN A 233 -4.35 6.93 0.36
C ASN A 233 -3.36 5.96 -0.30
N GLY A 234 -3.71 4.67 -0.35
CA GLY A 234 -2.99 3.66 -1.14
C GLY A 234 -1.74 3.08 -0.49
N GLY A 235 -1.54 3.27 0.81
CA GLY A 235 -0.49 2.55 1.54
C GLY A 235 -0.85 1.09 1.83
N ASN A 236 -2.14 0.77 1.94
CA ASN A 236 -2.68 -0.59 2.10
C ASN A 236 -2.11 -1.36 3.30
N VAL A 237 -1.68 -0.65 4.34
CA VAL A 237 -0.98 -1.25 5.49
C VAL A 237 -1.94 -2.06 6.36
N PHE A 238 -1.41 -3.07 7.03
CA PHE A 238 -2.11 -3.73 8.13
C PHE A 238 -2.05 -2.85 9.39
N ALA A 239 -3.22 -2.51 9.94
CA ALA A 239 -3.36 -1.62 11.10
C ALA A 239 -3.61 -2.34 12.45
N GLY A 240 -3.81 -3.67 12.41
CA GLY A 240 -4.26 -4.42 13.58
C GLY A 240 -3.18 -4.90 14.53
N ALA A 241 -3.60 -5.80 15.42
CA ALA A 241 -2.73 -6.49 16.36
C ALA A 241 -1.95 -7.60 15.63
N SER A 242 -0.63 -7.59 15.78
CA SER A 242 0.30 -8.61 15.24
C SER A 242 1.48 -8.75 16.20
N LEU A 243 2.06 -9.95 16.28
CA LEU A 243 3.46 -10.12 16.69
C LEU A 243 4.40 -9.75 15.54
N PRO A 244 5.70 -9.47 15.78
CA PRO A 244 6.68 -9.37 14.70
C PRO A 244 6.70 -10.67 13.88
N TYR A 245 6.52 -10.57 12.57
CA TYR A 245 6.40 -11.69 11.63
C TYR A 245 5.24 -12.66 11.92
N GLY A 246 4.37 -12.37 12.90
CA GLY A 246 3.37 -13.34 13.38
C GLY A 246 2.31 -13.68 12.34
N MET A 247 1.80 -14.91 12.41
CA MET A 247 0.73 -15.44 11.56
C MET A 247 -0.63 -14.87 11.94
N ALA A 248 -0.96 -14.86 13.23
CA ALA A 248 -2.18 -14.21 13.70
C ALA A 248 -2.06 -12.68 13.58
N LYS A 249 -2.98 -12.10 12.81
CA LYS A 249 -3.09 -10.67 12.54
C LYS A 249 -4.55 -10.25 12.66
N ALA A 250 -4.94 -9.79 13.84
CA ALA A 250 -6.32 -9.45 14.16
C ALA A 250 -6.63 -7.97 13.93
N VAL A 251 -7.64 -7.69 13.10
CA VAL A 251 -8.14 -6.33 12.86
C VAL A 251 -9.64 -6.37 12.53
N ALA A 252 -10.29 -5.20 12.50
CA ALA A 252 -11.61 -5.03 11.88
C ALA A 252 -11.50 -5.02 10.36
N ASP A 253 -12.46 -5.64 9.68
CA ASP A 253 -12.54 -5.69 8.21
C ASP A 253 -13.51 -4.63 7.71
N VAL A 254 -13.10 -3.79 6.76
CA VAL A 254 -13.96 -2.75 6.18
C VAL A 254 -14.38 -3.02 4.73
N ASP A 255 -15.42 -2.34 4.26
CA ASP A 255 -15.92 -2.44 2.87
C ASP A 255 -15.33 -1.39 1.90
N GLY A 256 -14.40 -0.55 2.36
CA GLY A 256 -13.61 0.39 1.55
C GLY A 256 -12.18 -0.09 1.27
N GLN A 257 -11.17 0.67 1.70
CA GLN A 257 -9.76 0.22 1.61
C GLN A 257 -9.50 -0.93 2.58
N ASN A 258 -9.54 -2.16 2.06
CA ASN A 258 -9.60 -3.38 2.86
C ASN A 258 -8.48 -4.39 2.59
N THR A 259 -7.48 -4.02 1.79
CA THR A 259 -6.33 -4.88 1.46
C THR A 259 -5.53 -5.32 2.69
N GLY A 260 -5.45 -4.46 3.70
CA GLY A 260 -4.90 -4.77 5.03
C GLY A 260 -5.97 -4.98 6.12
N GLY A 261 -7.22 -5.27 5.73
CA GLY A 261 -8.38 -5.42 6.62
C GLY A 261 -9.06 -4.08 6.94
N PHE A 262 -8.32 -3.13 7.52
CA PHE A 262 -8.87 -1.86 8.04
C PHE A 262 -8.27 -0.61 7.42
N ALA A 263 -9.11 0.40 7.19
CA ALA A 263 -8.71 1.76 6.84
C ALA A 263 -9.52 2.81 7.59
N THR A 264 -8.90 3.95 7.88
CA THR A 264 -9.59 5.11 8.47
C THR A 264 -10.24 6.00 7.39
N ASP A 265 -10.94 5.40 6.43
CA ASP A 265 -11.57 6.09 5.29
C ASP A 265 -13.07 6.34 5.46
N GLY A 266 -13.62 6.04 6.65
CA GLY A 266 -15.03 6.23 6.98
C GLY A 266 -15.93 5.08 6.51
N SER A 267 -15.36 3.96 6.08
CA SER A 267 -16.08 2.77 5.64
C SER A 267 -16.85 2.07 6.76
N HIS A 268 -17.68 1.09 6.40
CA HIS A 268 -18.36 0.24 7.37
C HIS A 268 -17.44 -0.91 7.77
N VAL A 269 -17.46 -1.27 9.04
CA VAL A 269 -16.92 -2.55 9.52
C VAL A 269 -17.92 -3.65 9.16
N ILE A 270 -17.44 -4.66 8.44
CA ILE A 270 -18.21 -5.82 7.96
C ILE A 270 -17.81 -7.14 8.65
N GLY A 271 -16.76 -7.11 9.46
CA GLY A 271 -16.18 -8.28 10.10
C GLY A 271 -15.02 -7.94 11.02
N PHE A 272 -14.54 -8.95 11.76
CA PHE A 272 -13.29 -8.93 12.52
C PHE A 272 -12.60 -10.28 12.31
N SER A 273 -11.52 -10.33 11.54
CA SER A 273 -10.83 -11.58 11.20
C SER A 273 -9.40 -11.61 11.75
N SER A 274 -8.77 -12.79 11.70
CA SER A 274 -7.55 -13.10 12.46
C SER A 274 -6.28 -13.28 11.62
N MET A 275 -6.35 -13.10 10.29
CA MET A 275 -5.20 -13.25 9.39
C MET A 275 -5.26 -12.26 8.24
N HIS A 276 -4.15 -11.59 7.94
CA HIS A 276 -4.05 -10.51 6.95
C HIS A 276 -2.65 -10.42 6.37
N ASP A 277 -2.51 -9.74 5.23
CA ASP A 277 -1.22 -9.22 4.75
C ASP A 277 -1.17 -7.69 4.90
N SER A 278 0.02 -7.11 4.72
CA SER A 278 0.24 -5.67 4.78
C SER A 278 0.86 -5.15 3.48
N GLY A 279 0.33 -4.05 2.94
CA GLY A 279 0.89 -3.33 1.81
C GLY A 279 0.63 -3.99 0.44
N THR A 280 -0.39 -4.84 0.35
CA THR A 280 -0.67 -5.57 -0.90
C THR A 280 -1.30 -4.64 -1.95
N GLY A 281 -0.88 -4.79 -3.21
CA GLY A 281 -1.43 -4.04 -4.36
C GLY A 281 -2.53 -4.79 -5.13
N GLY A 282 -2.91 -5.99 -4.66
CA GLY A 282 -3.90 -6.85 -5.29
C GLY A 282 -5.27 -6.75 -4.64
N ASN A 283 -6.00 -7.86 -4.67
CA ASN A 283 -7.23 -7.99 -3.89
C ASN A 283 -6.91 -8.10 -2.38
N PRO A 284 -7.89 -8.07 -1.48
CA PRO A 284 -7.64 -8.42 -0.09
C PRO A 284 -7.05 -9.83 0.03
N SER A 285 -5.99 -9.96 0.81
CA SER A 285 -5.35 -11.24 1.11
C SER A 285 -5.86 -11.73 2.46
N LEU A 286 -6.17 -13.02 2.57
CA LEU A 286 -6.69 -13.64 3.78
C LEU A 286 -8.02 -12.97 4.21
N GLY A 287 -8.13 -12.44 5.42
CA GLY A 287 -9.39 -11.91 5.96
C GLY A 287 -10.46 -13.01 6.09
N ASN A 288 -10.03 -14.24 6.39
CA ASN A 288 -10.90 -15.41 6.44
C ASN A 288 -11.64 -15.48 7.79
N PHE A 289 -12.83 -16.07 7.77
CA PHE A 289 -13.62 -16.39 8.97
C PHE A 289 -13.94 -15.19 9.88
N PRO A 290 -14.38 -14.03 9.35
CA PRO A 290 -14.62 -12.87 10.19
C PRO A 290 -15.73 -13.14 11.21
N LEU A 291 -15.47 -12.70 12.45
CA LEU A 291 -16.48 -12.56 13.49
C LEU A 291 -17.32 -11.31 13.23
N PHE A 292 -18.60 -11.33 13.61
CA PHE A 292 -19.39 -10.09 13.66
C PHE A 292 -20.33 -10.05 14.87
N PRO A 293 -20.14 -9.10 15.81
CA PRO A 293 -21.02 -8.92 16.95
C PRO A 293 -22.25 -8.07 16.57
N GLN A 294 -23.44 -8.51 16.96
CA GLN A 294 -24.67 -7.76 16.73
C GLN A 294 -25.77 -8.09 17.74
N TYR A 295 -26.80 -7.27 17.75
CA TYR A 295 -28.10 -7.62 18.31
C TYR A 295 -29.09 -7.89 17.17
N CYS A 296 -29.98 -8.85 17.39
CA CYS A 296 -31.10 -9.08 16.50
C CYS A 296 -32.31 -8.26 16.96
N PRO A 297 -32.94 -7.46 16.10
CA PRO A 297 -34.12 -6.69 16.44
C PRO A 297 -35.21 -7.54 17.12
N ASP A 298 -35.70 -7.07 18.26
CA ASP A 298 -36.70 -7.74 19.12
C ASP A 298 -36.28 -9.15 19.58
N ASP A 299 -34.98 -9.44 19.57
CA ASP A 299 -34.40 -10.75 19.91
C ASP A 299 -34.95 -11.90 19.04
N VAL A 300 -35.39 -11.57 17.82
CA VAL A 300 -35.86 -12.51 16.80
C VAL A 300 -34.72 -12.84 15.85
N LEU A 301 -34.35 -14.12 15.75
CA LEU A 301 -33.21 -14.59 14.96
C LEU A 301 -33.32 -14.23 13.47
N ASP A 302 -34.52 -14.32 12.89
CA ASP A 302 -34.75 -13.97 11.47
C ASP A 302 -34.64 -12.46 11.18
N ASN A 303 -34.53 -11.62 12.22
CA ASN A 303 -34.33 -10.17 12.05
C ASN A 303 -32.85 -9.77 12.08
N CYS A 304 -31.92 -10.67 12.42
CA CYS A 304 -30.48 -10.35 12.39
C CYS A 304 -30.02 -10.06 10.95
N LEU A 305 -28.95 -9.28 10.81
CA LEU A 305 -28.34 -9.00 9.52
C LEU A 305 -27.17 -9.96 9.31
N PHE A 306 -27.38 -11.01 8.52
CA PHE A 306 -26.36 -12.01 8.22
C PHE A 306 -25.46 -11.65 7.04
N PRO A 307 -25.98 -11.18 5.87
CA PRO A 307 -25.13 -10.88 4.73
C PRO A 307 -24.10 -9.80 5.03
N LYS A 308 -22.87 -9.98 4.55
CA LYS A 308 -21.70 -9.09 4.72
C LYS A 308 -22.01 -7.63 4.40
N THR A 309 -22.72 -7.38 3.30
CA THR A 309 -23.09 -6.03 2.85
C THR A 309 -24.28 -5.44 3.61
N ALA A 310 -25.12 -6.28 4.23
CA ALA A 310 -26.29 -5.82 4.98
C ALA A 310 -25.93 -5.48 6.44
N ARG A 311 -24.98 -6.20 7.03
CA ARG A 311 -24.60 -6.06 8.44
C ARG A 311 -23.60 -4.95 8.73
N GLY A 312 -23.01 -4.34 7.70
CA GLY A 312 -21.97 -3.33 7.85
C GLY A 312 -22.39 -2.18 8.77
N VAL A 313 -21.53 -1.82 9.72
CA VAL A 313 -21.76 -0.69 10.65
C VAL A 313 -20.56 0.24 10.63
N HIS A 314 -20.79 1.55 10.50
CA HIS A 314 -19.72 2.53 10.63
C HIS A 314 -19.04 2.41 12.02
N TYR A 315 -17.73 2.62 12.05
CA TYR A 315 -17.00 2.75 13.30
C TYR A 315 -16.94 4.22 13.73
N VAL A 316 -16.83 4.46 15.04
CA VAL A 316 -16.63 5.80 15.58
C VAL A 316 -15.17 6.18 15.37
N ASN A 317 -14.88 7.16 14.51
CA ASN A 317 -13.51 7.54 14.11
C ASN A 317 -12.57 7.79 15.31
N GLU A 318 -13.04 8.51 16.33
CA GLU A 318 -12.26 8.88 17.51
C GLU A 318 -12.02 7.71 18.48
N SER A 319 -12.70 6.57 18.27
CA SER A 319 -12.55 5.38 19.10
C SER A 319 -11.44 4.43 18.66
N VAL A 320 -10.90 4.63 17.45
CA VAL A 320 -9.90 3.73 16.88
C VAL A 320 -8.59 3.81 17.67
N VAL A 321 -8.18 2.68 18.22
CA VAL A 321 -6.89 2.50 18.89
C VAL A 321 -6.12 1.42 18.14
N ALA A 322 -4.99 1.79 17.55
CA ALA A 322 -4.09 0.85 16.89
C ALA A 322 -2.69 0.99 17.49
N ARG A 323 -2.13 -0.10 18.02
CA ARG A 323 -0.79 -0.17 18.61
C ARG A 323 -0.17 -1.54 18.31
N PRO A 324 1.16 -1.69 18.38
CA PRO A 324 1.80 -2.99 18.27
C PRO A 324 1.18 -4.01 19.24
N GLY A 325 0.54 -5.05 18.68
CA GLY A 325 -0.13 -6.10 19.45
C GLY A 325 -1.53 -5.78 20.00
N HIS A 326 -2.12 -4.62 19.68
CA HIS A 326 -3.46 -4.25 20.18
C HIS A 326 -4.23 -3.39 19.17
N PHE A 327 -5.47 -3.78 18.90
CA PHE A 327 -6.40 -2.99 18.10
C PHE A 327 -7.77 -2.90 18.79
N ALA A 328 -8.41 -1.74 18.75
CA ALA A 328 -9.75 -1.56 19.28
C ALA A 328 -10.52 -0.47 18.53
N LEU A 329 -11.85 -0.58 18.51
CA LEU A 329 -12.76 0.45 18.06
C LEU A 329 -14.15 0.28 18.67
N ALA A 330 -14.98 1.31 18.57
CA ALA A 330 -16.41 1.25 18.81
C ALA A 330 -17.16 1.33 17.48
N LEU A 331 -18.21 0.52 17.35
CA LEU A 331 -19.19 0.63 16.26
C LEU A 331 -20.24 1.70 16.63
N GLU A 332 -20.84 2.34 15.63
CA GLU A 332 -21.88 3.37 15.84
C GLU A 332 -23.13 2.83 16.55
N ASN A 333 -23.36 1.51 16.52
CA ASN A 333 -24.41 0.84 17.29
C ASN A 333 -24.05 0.67 18.78
N GLY A 334 -22.88 1.14 19.22
CA GLY A 334 -22.41 1.15 20.60
C GLY A 334 -21.63 -0.08 21.04
N ILE A 335 -21.51 -1.12 20.20
CA ILE A 335 -20.68 -2.30 20.51
C ILE A 335 -19.20 -1.91 20.42
N GLN A 336 -18.42 -2.27 21.44
CA GLN A 336 -16.97 -2.07 21.45
C GLN A 336 -16.26 -3.38 21.13
N ALA A 337 -15.22 -3.31 20.31
CA ALA A 337 -14.39 -4.44 19.94
C ALA A 337 -12.94 -4.15 20.33
N GLU A 338 -12.31 -5.07 21.05
CA GLU A 338 -10.88 -5.06 21.36
C GLU A 338 -10.25 -6.38 20.93
N MET A 339 -9.03 -6.34 20.42
CA MET A 339 -8.31 -7.56 20.01
C MET A 339 -6.81 -7.48 20.27
N THR A 340 -6.25 -8.63 20.61
CA THR A 340 -4.82 -8.89 20.75
C THR A 340 -4.48 -10.28 20.19
N VAL A 341 -3.21 -10.64 20.13
CA VAL A 341 -2.75 -11.84 19.43
C VAL A 341 -1.65 -12.60 20.19
N SER A 342 -1.56 -13.88 19.87
CA SER A 342 -0.42 -14.78 20.06
C SER A 342 0.15 -15.17 18.69
N GLU A 343 0.92 -16.25 18.55
CA GLU A 343 1.52 -16.62 17.27
C GLU A 343 0.46 -17.14 16.27
N HIS A 344 -0.43 -18.02 16.75
CA HIS A 344 -1.43 -18.72 15.92
C HIS A 344 -2.87 -18.50 16.41
N ALA A 345 -3.09 -17.61 17.37
CA ALA A 345 -4.42 -17.28 17.85
C ALA A 345 -4.62 -15.79 18.14
N ALA A 346 -5.84 -15.32 17.94
CA ALA A 346 -6.31 -14.00 18.30
C ALA A 346 -7.31 -14.11 19.47
N LEU A 347 -7.33 -13.09 20.33
CA LEU A 347 -8.28 -12.96 21.41
C LEU A 347 -9.08 -11.67 21.23
N TYR A 348 -10.40 -11.82 21.12
CA TYR A 348 -11.35 -10.73 20.92
C TYR A 348 -12.17 -10.52 22.19
N ARG A 349 -12.50 -9.26 22.49
CA ARG A 349 -13.52 -8.89 23.47
C ARG A 349 -14.55 -8.01 22.79
N PHE A 350 -15.82 -8.43 22.83
CA PHE A 350 -16.95 -7.64 22.36
C PHE A 350 -17.79 -7.20 23.53
N THR A 351 -17.83 -5.89 23.80
CA THR A 351 -18.61 -5.32 24.89
C THR A 351 -19.92 -4.77 24.35
N PHE A 352 -21.02 -5.41 24.71
CA PHE A 352 -22.35 -5.09 24.22
C PHE A 352 -23.07 -4.09 25.15
N PRO A 353 -23.56 -2.96 24.64
CA PRO A 353 -24.32 -2.00 25.45
C PRO A 353 -25.66 -2.62 25.89
N PRO A 354 -26.20 -2.27 27.06
CA PRO A 354 -27.55 -2.68 27.44
C PRO A 354 -28.57 -2.27 26.37
N SER A 355 -29.37 -3.21 25.90
CA SER A 355 -30.38 -2.99 24.85
C SER A 355 -31.62 -3.82 25.15
N LYS A 356 -32.80 -3.31 24.77
CA LYS A 356 -34.08 -3.95 25.06
C LYS A 356 -34.92 -4.11 23.80
N ALA A 357 -35.68 -5.21 23.75
CA ALA A 357 -36.75 -5.39 22.79
C ALA A 357 -37.94 -4.46 23.09
N GLN A 358 -38.90 -4.37 22.17
CA GLN A 358 -40.11 -3.57 22.36
C GLN A 358 -40.96 -3.97 23.57
N ASP A 359 -40.94 -5.25 23.97
CA ASP A 359 -41.64 -5.76 25.15
C ASP A 359 -40.91 -5.50 26.47
N GLY A 360 -39.72 -4.89 26.41
CA GLY A 360 -38.88 -4.55 27.55
C GLY A 360 -37.91 -5.65 27.99
N SER A 361 -37.88 -6.82 27.34
CA SER A 361 -36.88 -7.85 27.60
C SER A 361 -35.49 -7.40 27.15
N GLU A 362 -34.43 -7.90 27.77
CA GLU A 362 -33.07 -7.63 27.31
C GLU A 362 -32.78 -8.37 25.99
N LEU A 363 -32.06 -7.70 25.09
CA LEU A 363 -31.59 -8.34 23.87
C LEU A 363 -30.40 -9.26 24.17
N SER A 364 -30.36 -10.40 23.47
CA SER A 364 -29.30 -11.38 23.61
C SER A 364 -28.17 -11.08 22.62
N PRO A 365 -26.91 -10.89 23.06
CA PRO A 365 -25.77 -10.70 22.16
C PRO A 365 -25.61 -11.87 21.19
N LEU A 366 -25.40 -11.60 19.91
CA LEU A 366 -25.08 -12.61 18.91
C LEU A 366 -23.70 -12.32 18.31
N ILE A 367 -22.88 -13.35 18.17
CA ILE A 367 -21.65 -13.30 17.39
C ILE A 367 -21.75 -14.39 16.32
N LEU A 368 -21.62 -13.98 15.05
CA LEU A 368 -21.51 -14.91 13.94
C LEU A 368 -20.06 -15.11 13.53
N VAL A 369 -19.77 -16.26 12.93
CA VAL A 369 -18.58 -16.53 12.11
C VAL A 369 -19.06 -16.64 10.66
N ASP A 370 -18.56 -15.78 9.78
CA ASP A 370 -18.86 -15.84 8.34
C ASP A 370 -17.84 -16.71 7.61
N LEU A 371 -18.27 -17.56 6.69
CA LEU A 371 -17.35 -18.31 5.84
C LEU A 371 -16.80 -17.46 4.67
N THR A 372 -17.40 -16.30 4.43
CA THR A 372 -17.00 -15.34 3.40
C THR A 372 -15.78 -14.53 3.85
N ASP A 373 -14.70 -14.61 3.07
CA ASP A 373 -13.49 -13.82 3.28
C ASP A 373 -13.64 -12.39 2.74
N ALA A 374 -12.72 -11.50 3.14
CA ALA A 374 -12.73 -10.09 2.75
C ALA A 374 -12.85 -9.87 1.23
N TRP A 375 -12.26 -10.75 0.41
CA TRP A 375 -12.27 -10.67 -1.05
C TRP A 375 -13.44 -11.43 -1.74
N ASP A 376 -14.28 -12.17 -1.02
CA ASP A 376 -15.25 -13.09 -1.64
C ASP A 376 -14.56 -14.17 -2.53
N SER A 377 -13.40 -14.64 -2.09
CA SER A 377 -12.54 -15.58 -2.82
C SER A 377 -12.83 -17.05 -2.51
N ARG A 378 -13.60 -17.35 -1.46
CA ARG A 378 -13.98 -18.73 -1.08
C ARG A 378 -14.50 -19.56 -2.27
N GLN A 379 -14.04 -20.80 -2.35
CA GLN A 379 -14.47 -21.82 -3.32
C GLN A 379 -15.40 -22.84 -2.69
N ASN A 380 -15.07 -23.28 -1.48
CA ASN A 380 -15.88 -24.17 -0.64
C ASN A 380 -15.54 -23.89 0.83
N ALA A 381 -16.46 -24.22 1.74
CA ALA A 381 -16.19 -24.16 3.17
C ALA A 381 -17.14 -25.06 3.96
N SER A 382 -16.69 -25.43 5.15
CA SER A 382 -17.48 -26.18 6.13
C SER A 382 -17.44 -25.48 7.47
N ILE A 383 -18.53 -25.57 8.23
CA ILE A 383 -18.63 -25.07 9.59
C ILE A 383 -19.40 -26.05 10.46
N LYS A 384 -18.99 -26.14 11.72
CA LYS A 384 -19.63 -26.92 12.78
C LYS A 384 -19.75 -26.06 14.03
N VAL A 385 -20.95 -26.02 14.58
CA VAL A 385 -21.30 -25.33 15.80
C VAL A 385 -21.52 -26.37 16.91
N ASP A 386 -20.76 -26.24 17.98
CA ASP A 386 -20.83 -27.09 19.17
C ASP A 386 -21.19 -26.19 20.35
N ALA A 387 -22.50 -26.03 20.57
CA ALA A 387 -23.03 -25.22 21.67
C ALA A 387 -22.71 -25.78 23.06
N GLU A 388 -22.50 -27.09 23.19
CA GLU A 388 -22.19 -27.71 24.48
C GLU A 388 -20.82 -27.28 24.99
N ASN A 389 -19.85 -27.15 24.08
CA ASN A 389 -18.49 -26.71 24.38
C ASN A 389 -18.23 -25.23 24.03
N GLY A 390 -19.27 -24.46 23.69
CA GLY A 390 -19.11 -23.05 23.31
C GLY A 390 -18.15 -22.83 22.14
N ARG A 391 -18.15 -23.73 21.16
CA ARG A 391 -17.13 -23.80 20.11
C ARG A 391 -17.71 -23.79 18.71
N ILE A 392 -17.10 -23.03 17.80
CA ILE A 392 -17.36 -23.08 16.36
C ILE A 392 -16.06 -23.45 15.66
N THR A 393 -16.08 -24.51 14.85
CA THR A 393 -14.92 -24.94 14.04
C THR A 393 -15.28 -24.94 12.57
N GLY A 394 -14.29 -24.79 11.72
CA GLY A 394 -14.53 -24.88 10.29
C GLY A 394 -13.27 -24.74 9.46
N ASN A 395 -13.49 -24.76 8.15
CA ASN A 395 -12.46 -24.61 7.15
C ASN A 395 -13.03 -24.00 5.87
N GLY A 396 -12.15 -23.54 4.99
CA GLY A 396 -12.51 -23.05 3.68
C GLY A 396 -11.34 -23.13 2.71
N THR A 397 -11.66 -23.38 1.45
CA THR A 397 -10.72 -23.23 0.33
C THR A 397 -10.86 -21.82 -0.25
N PHE A 398 -9.77 -21.08 -0.36
CA PHE A 398 -9.72 -19.68 -0.80
C PHE A 398 -8.72 -19.50 -1.94
N LEU A 399 -8.83 -18.38 -2.66
CA LEU A 399 -7.86 -18.03 -3.70
C LEU A 399 -6.80 -17.08 -3.11
N PRO A 400 -5.52 -17.21 -3.51
CA PRO A 400 -4.49 -16.26 -3.10
C PRO A 400 -4.75 -14.90 -3.76
N SER A 401 -4.53 -13.81 -3.03
CA SER A 401 -4.77 -12.46 -3.56
C SER A 401 -3.97 -12.15 -4.83
N PHE A 402 -2.74 -12.67 -4.92
CA PHE A 402 -1.86 -12.45 -6.06
C PHE A 402 -1.07 -13.71 -6.45
N GLY A 403 -1.77 -14.76 -6.87
CA GLY A 403 -1.11 -15.97 -7.34
C GLY A 403 -1.99 -16.94 -8.08
N ALA A 404 -1.44 -18.12 -8.33
CA ALA A 404 -2.12 -19.26 -8.93
C ALA A 404 -2.45 -20.32 -7.87
N GLY A 405 -3.56 -21.03 -8.07
CA GLY A 405 -4.00 -22.10 -7.18
C GLY A 405 -4.99 -21.66 -6.11
N SER A 406 -5.03 -22.41 -5.02
CA SER A 406 -5.92 -22.19 -3.88
C SER A 406 -5.30 -22.78 -2.62
N TYR A 407 -5.66 -22.26 -1.47
CA TYR A 407 -5.21 -22.76 -0.17
C TYR A 407 -6.41 -23.10 0.72
N VAL A 408 -6.20 -23.98 1.69
CA VAL A 408 -7.18 -24.31 2.70
C VAL A 408 -6.76 -23.66 4.01
N SER A 409 -7.68 -22.94 4.65
CA SER A 409 -7.49 -22.36 5.97
C SER A 409 -8.52 -22.95 6.94
N HIS A 410 -8.12 -23.11 8.20
CA HIS A 410 -8.91 -23.69 9.27
C HIS A 410 -8.97 -22.74 10.46
N PHE A 411 -10.11 -22.75 11.16
CA PHE A 411 -10.29 -21.96 12.37
C PHE A 411 -10.96 -22.76 13.49
N CYS A 412 -10.74 -22.28 14.71
CA CYS A 412 -11.44 -22.71 15.91
C CYS A 412 -11.78 -21.48 16.76
N ALA A 413 -13.04 -21.08 16.80
CA ALA A 413 -13.55 -19.99 17.63
C ALA A 413 -14.17 -20.57 18.89
N ASP A 414 -13.66 -20.17 20.05
CA ASP A 414 -14.05 -20.67 21.37
C ASP A 414 -14.52 -19.49 22.22
N PHE A 415 -15.74 -19.59 22.74
CA PHE A 415 -16.42 -18.55 23.50
C PHE A 415 -16.30 -18.76 25.03
N GLY A 416 -15.45 -19.69 25.47
CA GLY A 416 -15.16 -19.92 26.88
C GLY A 416 -16.42 -20.28 27.67
N ASP A 417 -16.57 -19.67 28.84
CA ASP A 417 -17.68 -19.93 29.77
C ASP A 417 -18.94 -19.08 29.48
N ALA A 418 -19.00 -18.40 28.32
CA ALA A 418 -20.14 -17.57 27.96
C ALA A 418 -21.43 -18.41 27.88
N ALA A 419 -22.47 -17.98 28.61
CA ALA A 419 -23.72 -18.72 28.70
C ALA A 419 -24.51 -18.66 27.38
N VAL A 420 -24.38 -19.70 26.55
CA VAL A 420 -25.09 -19.83 25.27
C VAL A 420 -26.61 -19.91 25.52
N LYS A 421 -27.36 -19.08 24.78
CA LYS A 421 -28.83 -19.09 24.72
C LYS A 421 -29.31 -20.04 23.63
N ASP A 422 -28.82 -19.85 22.41
CA ASP A 422 -29.05 -20.70 21.24
C ASP A 422 -27.93 -20.49 20.21
N SER A 423 -27.84 -21.41 19.25
CA SER A 423 -26.81 -21.43 18.23
C SER A 423 -27.32 -22.13 16.99
N GLY A 424 -26.62 -21.96 15.88
CA GLY A 424 -26.93 -22.68 14.64
C GLY A 424 -26.19 -22.11 13.45
N ILE A 425 -26.74 -22.37 12.27
CA ILE A 425 -26.17 -21.93 11.00
C ILE A 425 -27.05 -20.88 10.33
N TRP A 426 -26.45 -20.12 9.43
CA TRP A 426 -27.15 -19.20 8.55
C TRP A 426 -26.70 -19.38 7.10
N VAL A 427 -27.63 -19.17 6.18
CA VAL A 427 -27.41 -19.22 4.73
C VAL A 427 -28.20 -18.08 4.09
N ASN A 428 -27.53 -17.31 3.23
CA ASN A 428 -28.04 -16.06 2.68
C ASN A 428 -28.40 -15.07 3.81
N ASP A 429 -29.69 -14.81 3.99
CA ASP A 429 -30.25 -13.84 4.93
C ASP A 429 -31.07 -14.51 6.05
N ARG A 430 -31.07 -15.84 6.14
CA ARG A 430 -31.85 -16.60 7.13
C ARG A 430 -30.99 -17.53 7.96
N ALA A 431 -31.41 -17.72 9.20
CA ALA A 431 -30.74 -18.60 10.14
C ALA A 431 -31.71 -19.60 10.76
N GLY A 432 -31.16 -20.74 11.18
CA GLY A 432 -31.88 -21.76 11.90
C GLY A 432 -31.02 -22.30 13.03
N THR A 433 -31.68 -22.70 14.13
CA THR A 433 -31.00 -23.36 15.25
C THR A 433 -30.74 -24.85 14.99
N GLU A 434 -31.23 -25.39 13.87
CA GLU A 434 -30.90 -26.70 13.34
C GLU A 434 -30.88 -26.63 11.81
N PRO A 435 -29.88 -27.18 11.12
CA PRO A 435 -28.75 -27.98 11.66
C PRO A 435 -27.63 -27.12 12.28
N GLN A 436 -26.72 -27.77 13.03
CA GLN A 436 -25.50 -27.16 13.60
C GLN A 436 -24.26 -27.32 12.69
N GLU A 437 -24.39 -27.99 11.55
CA GLU A 437 -23.30 -28.25 10.60
C GLU A 437 -23.73 -27.82 9.19
N LEU A 438 -22.78 -27.26 8.43
CA LEU A 438 -23.02 -26.83 7.06
C LEU A 438 -21.77 -27.02 6.19
N PHE A 439 -22.00 -27.47 4.95
CA PHE A 439 -21.05 -27.37 3.84
C PHE A 439 -21.63 -26.44 2.77
N VAL A 440 -20.83 -25.50 2.28
CA VAL A 440 -21.25 -24.53 1.28
C VAL A 440 -20.21 -24.39 0.17
N THR A 441 -20.66 -24.40 -1.08
CA THR A 441 -19.82 -24.12 -2.26
C THR A 441 -19.89 -22.63 -2.61
N ARG A 442 -19.06 -22.17 -3.55
CA ARG A 442 -19.05 -20.76 -3.98
C ARG A 442 -20.42 -20.27 -4.46
N GLY A 443 -21.19 -21.15 -5.09
CA GLY A 443 -22.41 -20.83 -5.86
C GLY A 443 -22.19 -21.03 -7.36
N PHE A 444 -23.00 -20.39 -8.20
CA PHE A 444 -22.94 -20.55 -9.67
C PHE A 444 -23.04 -19.18 -10.37
N ASN A 445 -22.47 -19.02 -11.57
CA ASN A 445 -22.58 -17.80 -12.39
C ASN A 445 -22.35 -16.47 -11.63
N LEU A 446 -21.34 -16.41 -10.75
CA LEU A 446 -21.03 -15.25 -9.89
C LEU A 446 -22.09 -14.94 -8.81
N PHE A 447 -23.15 -15.75 -8.66
CA PHE A 447 -24.03 -15.71 -7.50
C PHE A 447 -23.33 -16.37 -6.32
N TYR A 448 -22.64 -15.54 -5.54
CA TYR A 448 -21.91 -15.97 -4.35
C TYR A 448 -22.88 -16.27 -3.19
N LEU A 449 -22.82 -17.48 -2.64
CA LEU A 449 -23.61 -17.86 -1.47
C LEU A 449 -22.86 -17.46 -0.19
N GLN A 450 -23.48 -16.64 0.64
CA GLN A 450 -22.95 -16.29 1.96
C GLN A 450 -23.56 -17.22 3.00
N ALA A 451 -22.75 -17.69 3.94
CA ALA A 451 -23.19 -18.60 4.98
C ALA A 451 -22.20 -18.64 6.14
N GLY A 452 -22.65 -19.17 7.27
CA GLY A 452 -21.79 -19.32 8.43
C GLY A 452 -22.51 -19.92 9.63
N GLY A 453 -21.91 -19.74 10.79
CA GLY A 453 -22.41 -20.20 12.09
C GLY A 453 -22.62 -19.01 13.02
N PHE A 454 -23.45 -19.18 14.03
CA PHE A 454 -23.63 -18.16 15.06
C PHE A 454 -23.81 -18.79 16.44
N MET A 455 -23.46 -18.02 17.45
CA MET A 455 -23.88 -18.24 18.83
C MET A 455 -24.53 -16.97 19.37
N ARG A 456 -25.64 -17.15 20.07
CA ARG A 456 -26.33 -16.11 20.80
C ARG A 456 -26.25 -16.41 22.28
N PHE A 457 -25.96 -15.39 23.07
CA PHE A 457 -25.61 -15.54 24.48
C PHE A 457 -26.67 -14.91 25.37
N ARG A 458 -26.82 -15.42 26.59
CA ARG A 458 -27.41 -14.64 27.68
C ARG A 458 -26.44 -13.53 28.02
N ARG A 459 -26.90 -12.27 27.99
CA ARG A 459 -26.04 -11.10 28.18
C ARG A 459 -25.26 -11.22 29.51
N PRO A 460 -23.92 -11.22 29.48
CA PRO A 460 -23.10 -11.17 30.69
C PRO A 460 -23.36 -9.89 31.49
N GLN A 461 -23.07 -9.90 32.79
CA GLN A 461 -23.36 -8.77 33.66
C GLN A 461 -22.63 -7.49 33.22
N ASP A 462 -21.35 -7.62 32.84
CA ASP A 462 -20.52 -6.54 32.30
C ASP A 462 -20.78 -6.30 30.80
N GLY A 463 -21.51 -7.20 30.14
CA GLY A 463 -21.82 -7.15 28.70
C GLY A 463 -20.69 -7.64 27.79
N THR A 464 -19.59 -8.15 28.34
CA THR A 464 -18.44 -8.61 27.54
C THR A 464 -18.62 -10.06 27.13
N VAL A 465 -18.48 -10.37 25.85
CA VAL A 465 -18.25 -11.74 25.36
C VAL A 465 -16.84 -11.84 24.80
N THR A 466 -16.05 -12.75 25.36
CA THR A 466 -14.68 -13.03 24.92
C THR A 466 -14.70 -14.15 23.88
N VAL A 467 -13.87 -14.04 22.84
CA VAL A 467 -13.72 -15.08 21.82
C VAL A 467 -12.25 -15.31 21.55
N ARG A 468 -11.79 -16.55 21.75
CA ARG A 468 -10.47 -17.00 21.34
C ARG A 468 -10.58 -17.67 19.98
N VAL A 469 -9.84 -17.18 18.99
CA VAL A 469 -9.82 -17.74 17.64
C VAL A 469 -8.44 -18.29 17.33
N GLY A 470 -8.33 -19.61 17.21
CA GLY A 470 -7.14 -20.27 16.67
C GLY A 470 -7.22 -20.43 15.17
N VAL A 471 -6.08 -20.35 14.50
CA VAL A 471 -5.94 -20.56 13.06
C VAL A 471 -4.91 -21.64 12.75
N SER A 472 -5.09 -22.33 11.62
CA SER A 472 -4.13 -23.31 11.10
C SER A 472 -4.33 -23.53 9.60
N PHE A 473 -3.26 -23.89 8.89
CA PHE A 473 -3.36 -24.38 7.51
C PHE A 473 -3.35 -25.92 7.43
N ILE A 474 -3.33 -26.62 8.56
CA ILE A 474 -3.28 -28.08 8.62
C ILE A 474 -4.67 -28.69 8.88
N SER A 475 -5.35 -28.25 9.95
CA SER A 475 -6.66 -28.78 10.34
C SER A 475 -7.37 -27.90 11.37
N SER A 476 -8.68 -28.07 11.54
CA SER A 476 -9.46 -27.36 12.56
C SER A 476 -9.09 -27.84 13.97
N GLU A 477 -8.70 -29.11 14.12
CA GLU A 477 -8.17 -29.67 15.37
C GLU A 477 -6.85 -29.00 15.76
N LYS A 478 -5.95 -28.82 14.78
CA LYS A 478 -4.69 -28.10 14.99
C LYS A 478 -4.93 -26.63 15.35
N ALA A 479 -5.89 -25.97 14.70
CA ALA A 479 -6.30 -24.62 15.05
C ALA A 479 -6.79 -24.53 16.51
N CYS A 480 -7.60 -25.48 16.97
CA CYS A 480 -8.01 -25.53 18.39
C CYS A 480 -6.81 -25.76 19.32
N GLN A 481 -5.92 -26.71 19.00
CA GLN A 481 -4.73 -27.00 19.82
C GLN A 481 -3.80 -25.79 19.94
N ASN A 482 -3.59 -25.05 18.84
CA ASN A 482 -2.78 -23.84 18.84
C ASN A 482 -3.39 -22.79 19.79
N ALA A 483 -4.69 -22.51 19.65
CA ALA A 483 -5.41 -21.59 20.53
C ALA A 483 -5.39 -22.02 22.01
N GLU A 484 -5.68 -23.28 22.29
CA GLU A 484 -5.72 -23.82 23.66
C GLU A 484 -4.34 -23.79 24.33
N LYS A 485 -3.27 -24.00 23.57
CA LYS A 485 -1.90 -23.96 24.06
C LYS A 485 -1.43 -22.52 24.33
N GLU A 486 -1.73 -21.60 23.42
CA GLU A 486 -1.19 -20.23 23.48
C GLU A 486 -2.04 -19.29 24.35
N VAL A 487 -3.34 -19.58 24.45
CA VAL A 487 -4.31 -18.78 25.21
C VAL A 487 -5.20 -19.69 26.08
N PRO A 488 -4.68 -20.42 27.08
CA PRO A 488 -5.43 -21.45 27.81
C PRO A 488 -6.66 -20.92 28.57
N HIS A 489 -6.59 -19.71 29.14
CA HIS A 489 -7.67 -19.08 29.90
C HIS A 489 -8.10 -17.74 29.27
N PRO A 490 -8.94 -17.75 28.21
CA PRO A 490 -9.21 -16.56 27.42
C PRO A 490 -9.79 -15.36 28.19
N GLU A 491 -10.56 -15.61 29.26
CA GLU A 491 -11.21 -14.54 30.05
C GLU A 491 -10.21 -13.66 30.83
N ASP A 492 -9.06 -14.21 31.24
CA ASP A 492 -8.10 -13.54 32.11
C ASP A 492 -6.80 -13.11 31.39
N GLU A 493 -6.67 -13.42 30.09
CA GLU A 493 -5.38 -13.36 29.40
C GLU A 493 -5.20 -12.19 28.44
N PHE A 494 -6.24 -11.38 28.21
CA PHE A 494 -6.16 -10.25 27.26
C PHE A 494 -4.99 -9.31 27.56
N ASN A 495 -4.85 -8.85 28.80
CA ASN A 495 -3.75 -7.97 29.19
C ASN A 495 -2.39 -8.67 29.13
N ARG A 496 -2.33 -9.97 29.43
CA ARG A 496 -1.11 -10.79 29.35
C ARG A 496 -0.62 -10.88 27.91
N LEU A 497 -1.50 -11.24 26.97
CA LEU A 497 -1.17 -11.36 25.54
C LEU A 497 -0.75 -10.00 24.96
N ARG A 498 -1.49 -8.94 25.27
CA ARG A 498 -1.11 -7.59 24.86
C ARG A 498 0.30 -7.22 25.33
N GLN A 499 0.63 -7.44 26.60
CA GLN A 499 1.96 -7.16 27.14
C GLN A 499 3.04 -8.04 26.53
N GLN A 500 2.74 -9.29 26.20
CA GLN A 500 3.66 -10.18 25.49
C GLN A 500 3.94 -9.68 24.08
N ALA A 501 2.91 -9.25 23.35
CA ALA A 501 3.07 -8.66 22.02
C ALA A 501 3.88 -7.37 22.06
N GLU A 502 3.56 -6.45 22.98
CA GLU A 502 4.36 -5.24 23.22
C GLU A 502 5.82 -5.58 23.55
N SER A 503 6.07 -6.61 24.37
CA SER A 503 7.42 -7.05 24.73
C SER A 503 8.18 -7.64 23.54
N ALA A 504 7.53 -8.44 22.69
CA ALA A 504 8.12 -8.99 21.48
C ALA A 504 8.52 -7.88 20.50
N TRP A 505 7.67 -6.87 20.33
CA TRP A 505 8.01 -5.68 19.54
C TRP A 505 9.15 -4.89 20.15
N ARG A 506 9.22 -4.77 21.48
CA ARG A 506 10.35 -4.11 22.13
C ARG A 506 11.66 -4.79 21.83
N GLU A 507 11.69 -6.11 21.94
CA GLU A 507 12.87 -6.91 21.69
C GLU A 507 13.35 -6.72 20.24
N LYS A 508 12.45 -6.83 19.27
CA LYS A 508 12.77 -6.67 17.84
C LYS A 508 13.26 -5.28 17.45
N LEU A 509 12.76 -4.24 18.11
CA LEU A 509 13.15 -2.85 17.84
C LEU A 509 14.39 -2.41 18.65
N SER A 510 14.77 -3.17 19.68
CA SER A 510 15.90 -2.86 20.57
C SER A 510 17.28 -2.67 19.90
N PRO A 511 17.59 -3.24 18.72
CA PRO A 511 18.85 -2.97 18.01
C PRO A 511 19.02 -1.51 17.55
N ILE A 512 17.95 -0.71 17.58
CA ILE A 512 17.95 0.67 17.09
C ILE A 512 17.80 1.63 18.28
N SER A 513 18.72 2.59 18.38
CA SER A 513 18.64 3.70 19.34
C SER A 513 18.71 5.03 18.58
N VAL A 514 17.79 5.95 18.89
CA VAL A 514 17.68 7.24 18.19
C VAL A 514 17.98 8.38 19.16
N GLN A 515 18.91 9.25 18.76
CA GLN A 515 19.09 10.57 19.38
C GLN A 515 18.37 11.61 18.51
N ALA A 516 17.21 12.08 18.96
CA ALA A 516 16.30 12.88 18.14
C ALA A 516 16.90 14.21 17.64
N GLY A 517 17.88 14.80 18.33
CA GLY A 517 18.58 16.00 17.85
C GLY A 517 17.67 17.22 17.56
N GLY A 518 16.46 17.27 18.12
CA GLY A 518 15.47 18.33 17.89
C GLY A 518 14.48 18.09 16.74
N VAL A 519 14.44 16.89 16.13
CA VAL A 519 13.36 16.54 15.17
C VAL A 519 11.99 16.51 15.87
N THR A 520 10.92 16.66 15.10
CA THR A 520 9.54 16.63 15.60
C THR A 520 9.12 15.22 16.03
N GLU A 521 8.11 15.12 16.91
CA GLU A 521 7.50 13.83 17.27
C GLU A 521 6.92 13.12 16.04
N ASP A 522 6.29 13.85 15.11
CA ASP A 522 5.79 13.29 13.84
C ASP A 522 6.88 12.59 13.02
N PHE A 523 8.11 13.10 13.05
CA PHE A 523 9.23 12.48 12.35
C PHE A 523 9.67 11.18 13.02
N LEU A 524 9.69 11.16 14.36
CA LEU A 524 9.94 9.94 15.13
C LEU A 524 8.82 8.92 14.91
N GLU A 525 7.56 9.36 14.84
CA GLU A 525 6.42 8.52 14.55
C GLU A 525 6.54 7.87 13.17
N SER A 526 6.85 8.66 12.14
CA SER A 526 7.09 8.16 10.79
C SER A 526 8.25 7.17 10.74
N PHE A 527 9.36 7.47 11.41
CA PHE A 527 10.53 6.59 11.47
C PHE A 527 10.19 5.24 12.12
N TRP A 528 9.66 5.23 13.34
CA TRP A 528 9.37 4.00 14.07
C TRP A 528 8.23 3.20 13.46
N SER A 529 7.23 3.87 12.89
CA SER A 529 6.17 3.21 12.11
C SER A 529 6.73 2.58 10.82
N GLY A 530 7.69 3.23 10.15
CA GLY A 530 8.40 2.67 9.01
C GLY A 530 9.18 1.41 9.38
N VAL A 531 9.96 1.44 10.46
CA VAL A 531 10.69 0.27 10.97
C VAL A 531 9.74 -0.87 11.34
N TYR A 532 8.67 -0.59 12.09
CA TYR A 532 7.64 -1.56 12.47
C TYR A 532 7.11 -2.35 11.26
N ARG A 533 6.79 -1.66 10.17
CA ARG A 533 6.25 -2.28 8.95
C ARG A 533 7.21 -3.26 8.28
N THR A 534 8.52 -3.07 8.42
CA THR A 534 9.52 -3.99 7.84
C THR A 534 9.52 -5.38 8.48
N MET A 535 8.82 -5.54 9.60
CA MET A 535 8.74 -6.79 10.37
C MET A 535 7.31 -7.34 10.44
N LEU A 536 6.39 -6.90 9.57
CA LEU A 536 5.05 -7.48 9.46
C LEU A 536 5.00 -8.67 8.48
N SER A 537 5.78 -8.59 7.41
CA SER A 537 5.92 -9.60 6.35
C SER A 537 7.40 -9.77 5.98
N PRO A 538 7.87 -10.92 5.47
CA PRO A 538 7.12 -12.17 5.34
C PRO A 538 6.74 -12.74 6.71
N GLN A 539 5.69 -13.56 6.75
CA GLN A 539 5.12 -14.10 7.98
C GLN A 539 5.75 -15.46 8.31
N ASP A 540 6.02 -15.73 9.58
CA ASP A 540 6.57 -17.01 10.06
C ASP A 540 5.42 -18.01 10.27
N TYR A 541 5.30 -18.96 9.34
CA TYR A 541 4.33 -20.06 9.35
C TYR A 541 5.02 -21.39 9.70
N THR A 542 6.14 -21.34 10.44
CA THR A 542 6.88 -22.55 10.83
C THR A 542 5.97 -23.49 11.63
N GLY A 543 5.81 -24.72 11.14
CA GLY A 543 4.91 -25.72 11.73
C GLY A 543 3.46 -25.68 11.21
N GLU A 544 3.16 -24.77 10.29
CA GLU A 544 1.85 -24.61 9.64
C GLU A 544 1.94 -24.78 8.11
N ASN A 545 2.98 -25.43 7.58
CA ASN A 545 3.07 -25.76 6.15
C ASN A 545 2.42 -27.14 5.86
N PRO A 546 1.30 -27.20 5.11
CA PRO A 546 0.66 -28.46 4.75
C PRO A 546 1.19 -29.07 3.45
N LEU A 547 2.06 -28.36 2.71
CA LEU A 547 2.44 -28.73 1.34
C LEU A 547 3.54 -29.81 1.31
N TRP A 548 4.45 -29.77 2.27
CA TRP A 548 5.52 -30.75 2.46
C TRP A 548 5.98 -30.78 3.92
N HIS A 549 6.68 -31.85 4.29
CA HIS A 549 7.27 -31.99 5.62
C HIS A 549 8.75 -31.61 5.58
N SER A 550 9.15 -30.63 6.41
CA SER A 550 10.54 -30.18 6.58
C SER A 550 10.76 -29.68 8.00
N ASP A 551 12.01 -29.80 8.49
CA ASP A 551 12.47 -29.23 9.76
C ASP A 551 13.02 -27.79 9.58
N GLU A 552 13.05 -27.28 8.35
CA GLU A 552 13.42 -25.89 8.05
C GLU A 552 12.34 -24.90 8.53
N PRO A 553 12.71 -23.64 8.83
CA PRO A 553 11.72 -22.60 9.03
C PRO A 553 10.89 -22.41 7.75
N TYR A 554 9.61 -22.07 7.91
CA TYR A 554 8.72 -21.79 6.79
C TYR A 554 8.15 -20.39 6.93
N TYR A 555 8.53 -19.51 6.00
CA TYR A 555 8.01 -18.16 5.85
C TYR A 555 7.13 -18.09 4.61
N ASP A 556 6.05 -17.31 4.70
CA ASP A 556 5.11 -17.06 3.61
C ASP A 556 4.87 -15.55 3.46
N SER A 557 4.00 -15.13 2.55
CA SER A 557 3.73 -13.72 2.26
C SER A 557 4.96 -12.91 1.84
N PHE A 558 5.83 -13.53 1.03
CA PHE A 558 6.80 -12.85 0.20
C PHE A 558 6.07 -12.12 -0.94
N TYR A 559 5.46 -10.97 -0.64
CA TYR A 559 4.46 -10.31 -1.49
C TYR A 559 4.95 -8.94 -2.00
N CYS A 560 5.82 -8.78 -3.00
CA CYS A 560 6.70 -9.72 -3.69
C CYS A 560 8.15 -9.39 -3.29
N ILE A 561 9.08 -10.33 -3.46
CA ILE A 561 10.51 -10.07 -3.23
C ILE A 561 11.02 -8.96 -4.13
N TRP A 562 10.45 -8.84 -5.34
CA TRP A 562 10.64 -7.69 -6.22
C TRP A 562 10.67 -6.36 -5.44
N ASP A 563 9.74 -6.11 -4.53
CA ASP A 563 9.72 -4.90 -3.69
C ASP A 563 10.75 -4.96 -2.55
N SER A 564 10.69 -6.03 -1.76
CA SER A 564 11.38 -6.12 -0.47
C SER A 564 12.90 -6.25 -0.59
N PHE A 565 13.44 -6.77 -1.71
CA PHE A 565 14.89 -6.91 -1.91
C PHE A 565 15.61 -5.55 -1.90
N ARG A 566 14.91 -4.46 -2.23
CA ARG A 566 15.52 -3.14 -2.45
C ARG A 566 15.98 -2.47 -1.16
N ALA A 567 15.23 -2.67 -0.09
CA ALA A 567 15.48 -1.99 1.18
C ALA A 567 15.13 -2.84 2.40
N GLN A 568 14.03 -3.59 2.35
CA GLN A 568 13.56 -4.34 3.52
C GLN A 568 14.50 -5.50 3.88
N HIS A 569 14.76 -6.44 2.96
CA HIS A 569 15.71 -7.53 3.24
C HIS A 569 17.13 -7.01 3.54
N PRO A 570 17.68 -6.01 2.80
CA PRO A 570 18.94 -5.39 3.17
C PRO A 570 18.94 -4.75 4.55
N PHE A 571 17.83 -4.14 4.98
CA PHE A 571 17.70 -3.63 6.34
C PHE A 571 17.71 -4.77 7.36
N LEU A 572 16.95 -5.84 7.13
CA LEU A 572 16.89 -7.00 8.02
C LEU A 572 18.24 -7.72 8.15
N THR A 573 19.07 -7.80 7.09
CA THR A 573 20.44 -8.34 7.23
C THR A 573 21.30 -7.59 8.25
N ILE A 574 20.95 -6.33 8.58
CA ILE A 574 21.67 -5.50 9.54
C ILE A 574 21.01 -5.57 10.92
N VAL A 575 19.68 -5.38 10.98
CA VAL A 575 18.98 -5.21 12.27
C VAL A 575 18.43 -6.52 12.85
N ASP A 576 18.09 -7.51 12.02
CA ASP A 576 17.62 -8.83 12.45
C ASP A 576 18.18 -9.94 11.52
N PRO A 577 19.52 -10.13 11.53
CA PRO A 577 20.17 -11.11 10.66
C PRO A 577 19.74 -12.55 10.94
N VAL A 578 19.21 -12.85 12.13
CA VAL A 578 18.70 -14.17 12.49
C VAL A 578 17.39 -14.45 11.76
N ALA A 579 16.42 -13.53 11.81
CA ALA A 579 15.19 -13.66 11.05
C ALA A 579 15.46 -13.73 9.55
N GLN A 580 16.36 -12.87 9.05
CA GLN A 580 16.75 -12.89 7.64
C GLN A 580 17.40 -14.22 7.22
N SER A 581 18.23 -14.84 8.07
CA SER A 581 18.80 -16.17 7.80
C SER A 581 17.72 -17.26 7.75
N ARG A 582 16.70 -17.18 8.62
CA ARG A 582 15.55 -18.09 8.58
C ARG A 582 14.70 -17.91 7.32
N MET A 583 14.46 -16.67 6.89
CA MET A 583 13.76 -16.37 5.63
C MET A 583 14.51 -16.94 4.42
N VAL A 584 15.84 -16.79 4.38
CA VAL A 584 16.66 -17.38 3.32
C VAL A 584 16.56 -18.91 3.31
N ARG A 585 16.65 -19.56 4.48
CA ARG A 585 16.48 -21.02 4.59
C ARG A 585 15.09 -21.48 4.12
N SER A 586 14.04 -20.72 4.42
CA SER A 586 12.69 -21.00 3.92
C SER A 586 12.58 -20.90 2.40
N LEU A 587 13.24 -19.93 1.76
CA LEU A 587 13.31 -19.83 0.30
C LEU A 587 14.03 -21.04 -0.30
N LEU A 588 15.12 -21.49 0.33
CA LEU A 588 15.86 -22.68 -0.12
C LEU A 588 15.06 -23.98 0.07
N ASP A 589 14.29 -24.09 1.15
CA ASP A 589 13.38 -25.22 1.37
C ASP A 589 12.25 -25.22 0.32
N THR A 590 11.70 -24.05 0.00
CA THR A 590 10.76 -23.90 -1.12
C THR A 590 11.38 -24.36 -2.44
N TYR A 591 12.62 -23.97 -2.73
CA TYR A 591 13.33 -24.43 -3.91
C TYR A 591 13.52 -25.97 -3.93
N ARG A 592 13.90 -26.59 -2.80
CA ARG A 592 14.04 -28.07 -2.72
C ARG A 592 12.76 -28.81 -3.09
N HIS A 593 11.60 -28.26 -2.74
CA HIS A 593 10.31 -28.94 -2.90
C HIS A 593 9.56 -28.54 -4.17
N GLU A 594 9.68 -27.29 -4.62
CA GLU A 594 8.97 -26.77 -5.80
C GLU A 594 9.86 -26.62 -7.04
N GLY A 595 11.18 -26.74 -6.89
CA GLY A 595 12.17 -26.68 -7.97
C GLY A 595 12.57 -25.26 -8.41
N TRP A 596 11.94 -24.22 -7.86
CA TRP A 596 12.19 -22.82 -8.21
C TRP A 596 12.18 -21.95 -6.96
N LEU A 597 12.97 -20.87 -6.98
CA LEU A 597 12.80 -19.81 -6.00
C LEU A 597 11.59 -18.95 -6.38
N PRO A 598 10.75 -18.53 -5.41
CA PRO A 598 9.65 -17.62 -5.70
C PRO A 598 10.15 -16.18 -5.85
N ASP A 599 9.63 -15.44 -6.83
CA ASP A 599 9.63 -13.97 -6.77
C ASP A 599 8.52 -13.48 -5.84
N CYS A 600 7.37 -14.16 -5.87
CA CYS A 600 6.26 -13.93 -4.96
C CYS A 600 5.71 -15.25 -4.43
N ARG A 601 5.29 -15.25 -3.16
CA ARG A 601 4.62 -16.38 -2.49
C ARG A 601 3.71 -15.84 -1.40
N MET A 602 2.44 -16.26 -1.39
CA MET A 602 1.44 -15.80 -0.44
C MET A 602 0.34 -16.84 -0.24
N SER A 603 -0.07 -17.02 1.00
CA SER A 603 -1.11 -17.97 1.38
C SER A 603 -0.84 -19.37 0.81
N LEU A 604 0.40 -19.88 0.95
CA LEU A 604 0.80 -21.22 0.48
C LEU A 604 0.77 -21.42 -1.05
N CYS A 605 0.56 -20.36 -1.82
CA CYS A 605 0.47 -20.43 -3.28
C CYS A 605 1.68 -19.77 -3.95
N LYS A 606 2.00 -20.24 -5.17
CA LYS A 606 2.95 -19.57 -6.05
C LYS A 606 2.37 -18.23 -6.52
N GLY A 607 3.15 -17.16 -6.40
CA GLY A 607 2.73 -15.80 -6.73
C GLY A 607 3.25 -15.33 -8.07
N TRP A 608 2.53 -14.39 -8.69
CA TRP A 608 2.90 -13.93 -10.04
C TRP A 608 4.23 -13.18 -10.04
N THR A 609 5.16 -13.52 -10.93
CA THR A 609 6.45 -12.83 -11.06
C THR A 609 6.24 -11.38 -11.51
N GLN A 610 6.97 -10.45 -10.89
CA GLN A 610 6.92 -9.04 -11.21
C GLN A 610 7.97 -8.63 -12.26
N GLY A 611 9.05 -9.39 -12.39
CA GLY A 611 9.98 -9.24 -13.52
C GLY A 611 11.26 -10.05 -13.45
N GLY A 612 11.74 -10.41 -12.27
CA GLY A 612 13.02 -11.09 -12.05
C GLY A 612 12.88 -12.36 -11.21
N SER A 613 14.00 -13.02 -10.95
CA SER A 613 14.12 -14.02 -9.88
C SER A 613 14.74 -13.37 -8.64
N ASN A 614 13.99 -12.48 -7.98
CA ASN A 614 14.60 -11.56 -7.02
C ASN A 614 15.00 -12.19 -5.68
N ALA A 615 14.58 -13.44 -5.42
CA ALA A 615 15.15 -14.26 -4.36
C ALA A 615 16.68 -14.39 -4.50
N ASP A 616 17.21 -14.40 -5.73
CA ASP A 616 18.66 -14.38 -6.01
C ASP A 616 19.36 -13.21 -5.34
N VAL A 617 18.73 -12.03 -5.36
CA VAL A 617 19.30 -10.82 -4.76
C VAL A 617 19.32 -10.95 -3.25
N VAL A 618 18.25 -11.47 -2.65
CA VAL A 618 18.15 -11.71 -1.20
C VAL A 618 19.22 -12.69 -0.73
N LEU A 619 19.43 -13.78 -1.48
CA LEU A 619 20.48 -14.77 -1.24
C LEU A 619 21.87 -14.15 -1.33
N ALA A 620 22.13 -13.36 -2.38
CA ALA A 620 23.42 -12.72 -2.60
C ALA A 620 23.76 -11.67 -1.52
N ASP A 621 22.79 -10.84 -1.12
CA ASP A 621 22.98 -9.85 -0.05
C ASP A 621 23.29 -10.51 1.30
N ALA A 622 22.58 -11.59 1.63
CA ALA A 622 22.87 -12.41 2.81
C ALA A 622 24.27 -13.04 2.74
N PHE A 623 24.69 -13.53 1.56
CA PHE A 623 26.01 -14.13 1.35
C PHE A 623 27.14 -13.14 1.57
N VAL A 624 27.09 -11.98 0.91
CA VAL A 624 28.19 -11.00 0.99
C VAL A 624 28.30 -10.33 2.36
N LYS A 625 27.22 -10.37 3.16
CA LYS A 625 27.19 -9.92 4.57
C LYS A 625 27.48 -11.05 5.57
N ASN A 626 27.85 -12.24 5.10
CA ASN A 626 28.24 -13.39 5.92
C ASN A 626 27.15 -13.85 6.92
N LEU A 627 25.88 -13.88 6.50
CA LEU A 627 24.84 -14.56 7.28
C LEU A 627 25.17 -16.05 7.41
N THR A 628 24.74 -16.66 8.52
CA THR A 628 25.16 -18.02 8.92
C THR A 628 23.99 -18.99 8.96
N GLY A 629 24.29 -20.29 8.94
CA GLY A 629 23.26 -21.34 8.95
C GLY A 629 22.55 -21.56 7.62
N ILE A 630 23.13 -21.06 6.52
CA ILE A 630 22.59 -21.17 5.16
C ILE A 630 23.43 -22.17 4.36
N ASP A 631 22.76 -23.07 3.66
CA ASP A 631 23.38 -23.99 2.70
C ASP A 631 23.73 -23.24 1.42
N TRP A 632 24.96 -22.74 1.34
CA TRP A 632 25.40 -21.90 0.23
C TRP A 632 25.62 -22.67 -1.07
N ASP A 633 25.85 -23.98 -1.02
CA ASP A 633 25.95 -24.79 -2.23
C ASP A 633 24.56 -24.98 -2.86
N LEU A 634 23.54 -25.26 -2.04
CA LEU A 634 22.15 -25.28 -2.48
C LEU A 634 21.67 -23.90 -2.96
N ALA A 635 22.03 -22.83 -2.26
CA ALA A 635 21.71 -21.47 -2.69
C ALA A 635 22.26 -21.18 -4.08
N TYR A 636 23.53 -21.55 -4.32
CA TYR A 636 24.15 -21.38 -5.62
C TYR A 636 23.46 -22.23 -6.69
N GLU A 637 23.10 -23.48 -6.38
CA GLU A 637 22.34 -24.35 -7.28
C GLU A 637 20.99 -23.72 -7.69
N ALA A 638 20.24 -23.19 -6.72
CA ALA A 638 18.95 -22.55 -6.94
C ALA A 638 19.08 -21.32 -7.86
N MET A 639 20.05 -20.45 -7.59
CA MET A 639 20.30 -19.26 -8.42
C MET A 639 20.75 -19.62 -9.84
N VAL A 640 21.56 -20.68 -9.99
CA VAL A 640 21.94 -21.19 -11.33
C VAL A 640 20.73 -21.75 -12.06
N ASN A 641 19.82 -22.44 -11.37
CA ASN A 641 18.59 -22.94 -11.96
C ASN A 641 17.74 -21.80 -12.55
N ASP A 642 17.53 -20.72 -11.80
CA ASP A 642 16.80 -19.54 -12.28
C ASP A 642 17.48 -18.86 -13.49
N ALA A 643 18.82 -18.83 -13.52
CA ALA A 643 19.57 -18.20 -14.59
C ALA A 643 19.73 -19.07 -15.85
N GLU A 644 19.63 -20.39 -15.73
CA GLU A 644 19.96 -21.32 -16.81
C GLU A 644 18.77 -22.17 -17.31
N ASN A 645 17.74 -22.39 -16.50
CA ASN A 645 16.60 -23.20 -16.87
C ASN A 645 15.34 -22.32 -16.96
N GLU A 646 14.50 -22.61 -17.94
CA GLU A 646 13.23 -21.90 -18.12
C GLU A 646 12.08 -22.81 -17.70
N PRO A 647 11.21 -22.37 -16.77
CA PRO A 647 10.00 -23.12 -16.44
C PRO A 647 9.00 -23.06 -17.59
N LEU A 648 8.14 -24.07 -17.65
CA LEU A 648 7.07 -24.12 -18.66
C LEU A 648 6.12 -22.92 -18.53
N GLU A 649 5.79 -22.51 -17.31
CA GLU A 649 5.00 -21.31 -17.03
C GLU A 649 5.80 -20.37 -16.12
N TRP A 650 6.46 -19.37 -16.72
CA TRP A 650 7.31 -18.44 -15.97
C TRP A 650 6.52 -17.28 -15.34
N SER A 651 5.19 -17.30 -15.44
CA SER A 651 4.32 -16.28 -14.85
C SER A 651 4.36 -16.25 -13.32
N TYR A 652 4.78 -17.32 -12.64
CA TYR A 652 4.85 -17.41 -11.17
C TYR A 652 6.10 -18.13 -10.63
N GLU A 653 7.07 -18.44 -11.49
CA GLU A 653 8.32 -19.09 -11.09
C GLU A 653 9.44 -18.83 -12.10
N GLY A 654 10.70 -18.85 -11.63
CA GLY A 654 11.89 -18.75 -12.47
C GLY A 654 11.92 -17.55 -13.42
N ARG A 655 12.64 -17.73 -14.54
CA ARG A 655 12.79 -16.72 -15.59
C ARG A 655 12.31 -17.26 -16.93
N GLY A 656 11.49 -16.48 -17.64
CA GLY A 656 11.11 -16.79 -19.02
C GLY A 656 12.02 -16.18 -20.07
N GLY A 657 11.86 -16.58 -21.33
CA GLY A 657 12.57 -15.99 -22.46
C GLY A 657 14.08 -16.22 -22.40
N LEU A 658 14.54 -17.29 -21.74
CA LEU A 658 15.96 -17.50 -21.47
C LEU A 658 16.73 -17.87 -22.73
N GLN A 659 16.07 -18.43 -23.75
CA GLN A 659 16.69 -18.63 -25.06
C GLN A 659 17.11 -17.29 -25.68
N SER A 660 16.19 -16.33 -25.70
CA SER A 660 16.46 -14.99 -26.21
C SER A 660 17.40 -14.20 -25.30
N TRP A 661 17.27 -14.31 -23.97
CA TRP A 661 18.22 -13.74 -23.01
C TRP A 661 19.67 -14.15 -23.33
N LYS A 662 19.91 -15.45 -23.54
CA LYS A 662 21.26 -16.00 -23.77
C LYS A 662 21.77 -15.75 -25.19
N ARG A 663 20.89 -15.68 -26.19
CA ARG A 663 21.26 -15.51 -27.61
C ARG A 663 21.40 -14.04 -28.00
N LEU A 664 20.47 -13.20 -27.55
CA LEU A 664 20.35 -11.80 -27.94
C LEU A 664 20.90 -10.85 -26.87
N ASN A 665 21.13 -11.32 -25.65
CA ASN A 665 21.57 -10.52 -24.50
C ASN A 665 20.54 -9.46 -24.06
N TYR A 666 19.26 -9.68 -24.35
CA TYR A 666 18.11 -8.95 -23.81
C TYR A 666 16.83 -9.77 -24.01
N ILE A 667 15.74 -9.38 -23.35
CA ILE A 667 14.40 -9.95 -23.58
C ILE A 667 13.68 -9.11 -24.65
N PRO A 668 13.39 -9.64 -25.84
CA PRO A 668 12.63 -8.92 -26.86
C PRO A 668 11.13 -8.90 -26.52
N TYR A 669 10.41 -7.85 -26.95
CA TYR A 669 8.96 -7.75 -26.74
C TYR A 669 8.16 -8.65 -27.69
N LEU A 670 8.61 -8.87 -28.92
CA LEU A 670 7.97 -9.77 -29.87
C LEU A 670 8.73 -11.10 -29.95
N ASP A 671 9.00 -11.70 -28.79
CA ASP A 671 9.70 -12.97 -28.74
C ASP A 671 8.84 -14.14 -29.21
N PHE A 672 9.49 -15.12 -29.85
CA PHE A 672 8.90 -16.44 -30.07
C PHE A 672 9.66 -17.44 -29.20
N ASP A 673 9.05 -17.77 -28.06
CA ASP A 673 9.53 -18.81 -27.16
C ASP A 673 8.55 -19.97 -27.14
N TYR A 674 9.04 -21.18 -27.43
CA TYR A 674 8.25 -22.41 -27.43
C TYR A 674 8.58 -23.33 -26.25
N LEU A 675 9.60 -22.98 -25.44
CA LEU A 675 10.01 -23.77 -24.28
C LEU A 675 9.18 -23.43 -23.04
N GLY A 676 8.78 -22.17 -22.91
CA GLY A 676 7.93 -21.68 -21.83
C GLY A 676 6.90 -20.66 -22.31
N PHE A 677 5.92 -20.36 -21.47
CA PHE A 677 4.89 -19.37 -21.73
C PHE A 677 4.65 -18.45 -20.52
N GLY A 678 4.21 -17.22 -20.83
CA GLY A 678 3.86 -16.20 -19.85
C GLY A 678 3.50 -14.90 -20.56
N THR A 679 3.08 -13.90 -19.79
CA THR A 679 2.58 -12.64 -20.35
C THR A 679 3.69 -11.86 -21.03
N ASN A 680 3.62 -11.72 -22.36
CA ASN A 680 4.60 -11.02 -23.18
C ASN A 680 4.64 -9.51 -22.86
N SER A 681 5.32 -9.17 -21.77
CA SER A 681 5.27 -7.89 -21.06
C SER A 681 6.60 -7.63 -20.38
N ARG A 682 6.82 -6.38 -19.96
CA ARG A 682 7.94 -5.98 -19.10
C ARG A 682 9.31 -6.33 -19.70
N SER A 683 9.45 -6.46 -21.02
CA SER A 683 10.70 -6.85 -21.69
C SER A 683 11.91 -6.02 -21.26
N ILE A 684 11.74 -4.70 -21.19
CA ILE A 684 12.76 -3.76 -20.68
C ILE A 684 13.08 -4.05 -19.21
N SER A 685 12.06 -4.05 -18.33
CA SER A 685 12.26 -4.30 -16.90
C SER A 685 12.90 -5.65 -16.62
N ARG A 686 12.44 -6.72 -17.27
CA ARG A 686 12.98 -8.09 -17.14
C ARG A 686 14.45 -8.15 -17.57
N THR A 687 14.83 -7.47 -18.64
CA THR A 687 16.23 -7.38 -19.07
C THR A 687 17.11 -6.71 -18.01
N LEU A 688 16.61 -5.63 -17.38
CA LEU A 688 17.33 -4.95 -16.29
C LEU A 688 17.43 -5.84 -15.04
N GLU A 689 16.32 -6.45 -14.63
CA GLU A 689 16.26 -7.33 -13.46
C GLU A 689 17.14 -8.58 -13.67
N TYR A 690 17.06 -9.26 -14.82
CA TYR A 690 17.90 -10.44 -15.11
C TYR A 690 19.39 -10.08 -15.15
N SER A 691 19.75 -8.88 -15.60
CA SER A 691 21.14 -8.40 -15.50
C SER A 691 21.59 -8.30 -14.05
N TYR A 692 20.74 -7.76 -13.17
CA TYR A 692 21.05 -7.63 -11.75
C TYR A 692 21.00 -8.97 -10.99
N ASN A 693 20.10 -9.87 -11.36
CA ASN A 693 20.04 -11.22 -10.82
C ASN A 693 21.30 -12.03 -11.23
N ASP A 694 21.76 -11.90 -12.50
CA ASP A 694 23.03 -12.51 -12.95
C ASP A 694 24.26 -11.90 -12.28
N PHE A 695 24.25 -10.60 -11.94
CA PHE A 695 25.28 -9.99 -11.09
C PHE A 695 25.30 -10.63 -9.70
N SER A 696 24.13 -10.78 -9.10
CA SER A 696 23.96 -11.38 -7.76
C SER A 696 24.51 -12.82 -7.73
N LEU A 697 24.14 -13.63 -8.72
CA LEU A 697 24.68 -14.99 -8.92
C LEU A 697 26.19 -14.98 -9.12
N ALA A 698 26.73 -14.05 -9.90
CA ALA A 698 28.18 -13.94 -10.10
C ALA A 698 28.93 -13.61 -8.80
N MET A 699 28.36 -12.81 -7.91
CA MET A 699 28.99 -12.48 -6.62
C MET A 699 29.04 -13.68 -5.68
N VAL A 700 27.95 -14.45 -5.58
CA VAL A 700 27.93 -15.70 -4.82
C VAL A 700 28.89 -16.72 -5.42
N GLY A 701 28.82 -16.93 -6.74
CA GLY A 701 29.70 -17.85 -7.46
C GLY A 701 31.18 -17.52 -7.30
N ARG A 702 31.54 -16.23 -7.33
CA ARG A 702 32.92 -15.80 -7.07
C ARG A 702 33.37 -16.13 -5.66
N GLY A 703 32.54 -15.86 -4.65
CA GLY A 703 32.86 -16.16 -3.24
C GLY A 703 33.02 -17.67 -2.99
N LEU A 704 32.20 -18.48 -3.66
CA LEU A 704 32.25 -19.94 -3.62
C LEU A 704 33.27 -20.55 -4.61
N ARG A 705 34.02 -19.73 -5.35
CA ARG A 705 35.02 -20.15 -6.35
C ARG A 705 34.46 -21.05 -7.46
N LYS A 706 33.21 -20.82 -7.86
CA LYS A 706 32.54 -21.54 -8.96
C LYS A 706 33.10 -21.05 -10.31
N PRO A 707 33.45 -21.95 -11.24
CA PRO A 707 34.22 -21.59 -12.45
C PRO A 707 33.44 -20.73 -13.46
N ASP A 708 32.12 -20.80 -13.41
CA ASP A 708 31.19 -20.14 -14.32
C ASP A 708 30.73 -18.75 -13.85
N TYR A 709 31.27 -18.23 -12.73
CA TYR A 709 30.93 -16.89 -12.24
C TYR A 709 31.21 -15.80 -13.29
N THR A 710 32.23 -15.95 -14.14
CA THR A 710 32.58 -14.98 -15.19
C THR A 710 31.54 -14.92 -16.31
N LYS A 711 30.87 -16.04 -16.62
CA LYS A 711 29.75 -16.10 -17.57
C LYS A 711 28.59 -15.24 -17.07
N HIS A 712 28.19 -15.42 -15.81
CA HIS A 712 27.12 -14.63 -15.20
C HIS A 712 27.52 -13.16 -15.03
N LEU A 713 28.78 -12.88 -14.66
CA LEU A 713 29.29 -11.51 -14.60
C LEU A 713 29.25 -10.80 -15.96
N SER A 714 29.48 -11.53 -17.06
CA SER A 714 29.34 -10.97 -18.41
C SER A 714 27.88 -10.68 -18.76
N ARG A 715 26.93 -11.52 -18.35
CA ARG A 715 25.49 -11.26 -18.57
C ARG A 715 24.96 -10.11 -17.72
N ALA A 716 25.62 -9.80 -16.60
CA ALA A 716 25.28 -8.63 -15.78
C ALA A 716 25.38 -7.28 -16.52
N SER A 717 26.10 -7.21 -17.65
CA SER A 717 26.15 -6.01 -18.49
C SER A 717 25.07 -5.95 -19.58
N ASN A 718 24.18 -6.95 -19.68
CA ASN A 718 23.18 -7.04 -20.75
C ASN A 718 22.18 -5.87 -20.78
N TRP A 719 21.96 -5.18 -19.65
CA TRP A 719 21.20 -3.94 -19.61
C TRP A 719 21.67 -2.88 -20.62
N GLN A 720 22.96 -2.89 -20.98
CA GLN A 720 23.54 -1.97 -21.95
C GLN A 720 22.94 -2.13 -23.35
N ASN A 721 22.43 -3.32 -23.68
CA ASN A 721 21.79 -3.59 -24.98
C ASN A 721 20.44 -2.84 -25.14
N LEU A 722 19.87 -2.34 -24.05
CA LEU A 722 18.69 -1.47 -24.08
C LEU A 722 19.04 0.01 -24.11
N TYR A 723 20.32 0.37 -23.92
CA TYR A 723 20.73 1.76 -23.92
C TYR A 723 20.74 2.30 -25.35
N LYS A 724 19.88 3.27 -25.61
CA LYS A 724 19.80 3.96 -26.89
C LYS A 724 20.50 5.33 -26.77
N PRO A 725 21.74 5.48 -27.30
CA PRO A 725 22.58 6.66 -27.04
C PRO A 725 22.03 7.96 -27.64
N ASP A 726 21.19 7.88 -28.67
CA ASP A 726 20.54 9.02 -29.33
C ASP A 726 19.15 9.33 -28.75
N GLN A 727 18.74 8.65 -27.67
CA GLN A 727 17.43 8.84 -27.05
C GLN A 727 17.41 10.13 -26.21
N GLN A 728 16.76 11.16 -26.75
CA GLN A 728 16.68 12.49 -26.10
C GLN A 728 15.56 12.64 -25.04
N ILE A 729 14.68 11.64 -24.80
CA ILE A 729 13.71 11.40 -23.69
C ILE A 729 12.73 10.25 -24.11
N PRO A 730 12.06 9.47 -23.20
CA PRO A 730 11.63 8.11 -23.50
C PRO A 730 10.27 7.99 -24.22
N SER A 731 10.27 7.36 -25.40
CA SER A 731 9.08 6.81 -26.06
C SER A 731 9.03 5.31 -25.81
N PRO A 732 7.84 4.68 -25.59
CA PRO A 732 7.71 3.27 -25.19
C PRO A 732 7.95 2.27 -26.33
N ALA A 733 8.51 2.70 -27.46
CA ALA A 733 8.89 1.81 -28.55
C ALA A 733 10.41 1.63 -28.57
N VAL A 734 10.88 0.58 -27.88
CA VAL A 734 12.13 -0.09 -28.23
C VAL A 734 11.72 -1.37 -29.00
N PRO A 735 12.35 -1.68 -30.14
CA PRO A 735 11.89 -2.69 -31.11
C PRO A 735 11.73 -4.12 -30.57
#